data_AF-A0A9Q5JHM4-F1
#
_entry.id   AF-A0A9Q5JHM4-F1
#
_cell.length_a   1.000
_cell.length_b   1.000
_cell.length_c   1.000
_cell.angle_alpha   90.00
_cell.angle_beta   90.00
_cell.angle_gamma   90.00
#
_symmetry.space_group_name_H-M   'P 1'
#
loop_
_entity.id
_entity.type
_entity.pdbx_description
1 polymer ?
#
loop_
_entity_poly.entity_id
_entity_poly.type
_entity_poly.pdbx_seq_one_letter_code
_entity_poly.pdbx_strand_id
1 'polypeptide(L)'
;MVVKSVEVTEVSETQLMIDELVGKANLALVELEKLNQEQIDHIVHEMSMAALDKHMLLAKMAVEETGRGIFEDKAIKNMYASEYIWNSIKDNKTVGVIDRDDQAGLVYIAEPVGVVCGVTPTTNPTSTTIFKSMIAIKTRNPIVFAFHPSAQQSSAEAARIVRDAAIAAGAPENCISWVTRPSIEATNLLMNHTGIATVLATGGAAMVKAAYSTGKPALGVGPGNVPSYLAPDANVKRAVNDLIISKSFDNGMICASEQAAIVDKEIYEDVKAEFEAHNCYIVSRPDELKKLEAAVMLPDGHAVNPKIVGYSAEYIANLAGIKVPAGTKILLAEIKDAGPDYPLSREKLSPVLALIKSDGIEDGLDKAEAMLNLGGLGHTAVIHTEDEDLQIRFGLRMKACRILVNTPSAEGGIGNIYNEMIPSLTLGCGSYGHNSVSHNVSAVDLINVKTLAKRRNNMQWFKLPSKIYFEKNSITYLRQIKAERVMLVCDPGMVQFGYADLIRKQLEKNPNDPKIEVFSDVEPNPSTNTVYKGLEVFTSFQPDVVIALGGGSAMDAAKAMWMFFEHPDVSFFGAKQKFLDIRKRAYKIPYAEKAQFICIPTTSGTGSEVTPFAVITDSEDHTKYPLADYALTPDVAIVDPQLVMSVPASVTADTGMDVLTHAIESYVSVMASDYTRGLSLQAIKLVFDYLETSVKTGDPLAREKMHNASTMAGMAFANAFLGITHSIAHKVGGAWNIPHGRTNAILLPHVIRYNAKDPQKHAMFPKYDFFRADTDYADIAKFLGLPGETTEELVESLAKAVYDLGIAVGIEMNWKSQGLTKKQMNAEIDHLSEKAYEDQCTTANPKEPLISELKGIIETCYDYKG
;
A
#
# COMPACT_ATOMS: atom_id res chain seq x y z
N MET A 1 -22.42 -57.63 4.35
CA MET A 1 -21.28 -57.05 5.08
C MET A 1 -20.01 -57.54 4.41
N VAL A 2 -19.39 -56.71 3.57
CA VAL A 2 -18.08 -57.01 2.98
C VAL A 2 -17.05 -56.34 3.87
N VAL A 3 -16.30 -57.15 4.62
CA VAL A 3 -15.16 -56.71 5.42
C VAL A 3 -14.09 -56.25 4.44
N LYS A 4 -13.88 -54.93 4.32
CA LYS A 4 -12.68 -54.39 3.67
C LYS A 4 -11.50 -54.79 4.55
N SER A 5 -10.71 -55.73 4.06
CA SER A 5 -9.35 -55.97 4.54
C SER A 5 -8.58 -54.66 4.46
N VAL A 6 -8.19 -54.13 5.62
CA VAL A 6 -7.21 -53.05 5.71
C VAL A 6 -5.88 -53.67 5.32
N GLU A 7 -5.41 -53.41 4.10
CA GLU A 7 -4.03 -53.66 3.72
C GLU A 7 -3.15 -52.79 4.63
N VAL A 8 -2.48 -53.42 5.60
CA VAL A 8 -1.39 -52.81 6.34
C VAL A 8 -0.26 -52.64 5.32
N THR A 9 -0.09 -51.43 4.81
CA THR A 9 1.02 -51.10 3.92
C THR A 9 2.29 -51.11 4.77
N GLU A 10 3.20 -52.05 4.54
CA GLU A 10 4.51 -52.07 5.21
C GLU A 10 5.22 -50.73 4.93
N VAL A 11 5.55 -50.00 6.00
CA VAL A 11 6.28 -48.73 5.92
C VAL A 11 7.71 -49.05 5.47
N SER A 12 8.19 -48.43 4.38
CA SER A 12 9.53 -48.69 3.87
C SER A 12 10.61 -48.23 4.88
N GLU A 13 11.77 -48.88 4.88
CA GLU A 13 12.90 -48.44 5.71
C GLU A 13 13.30 -46.97 5.43
N THR A 14 13.11 -46.52 4.18
CA THR A 14 13.36 -45.13 3.79
C THR A 14 12.39 -44.18 4.49
N GLN A 15 11.09 -44.52 4.54
CA GLN A 15 10.08 -43.72 5.24
C GLN A 15 10.39 -43.63 6.74
N LEU A 16 10.70 -44.76 7.40
CA LEU A 16 11.05 -44.78 8.83
C LEU A 16 12.25 -43.87 9.16
N MET A 17 13.28 -43.88 8.30
CA MET A 17 14.44 -42.99 8.45
C MET A 17 14.06 -41.51 8.34
N ILE A 18 13.19 -41.15 7.39
CA ILE A 18 12.73 -39.77 7.23
C ILE A 18 11.88 -39.34 8.43
N ASP A 19 10.95 -40.19 8.88
CA ASP A 19 10.08 -39.92 10.02
C ASP A 19 10.91 -39.70 11.30
N GLU A 20 11.95 -40.51 11.52
CA GLU A 20 12.86 -40.36 12.65
C GLU A 20 13.65 -39.05 12.60
N LEU A 21 14.24 -38.71 11.44
CA LEU A 21 15.01 -37.47 11.27
C LEU A 21 14.13 -36.24 11.50
N VAL A 22 12.94 -36.22 10.90
CA VAL A 22 12.02 -35.07 11.04
C VAL A 22 11.44 -35.00 12.44
N GLY A 23 11.14 -36.14 13.08
CA GLY A 23 10.69 -36.18 14.48
C GLY A 23 11.71 -35.58 15.43
N LYS A 24 12.99 -35.95 15.30
CA LYS A 24 14.09 -35.38 16.10
C LYS A 24 14.31 -33.89 15.82
N ALA A 25 14.21 -33.46 14.57
CA ALA A 25 14.32 -32.06 14.21
C ALA A 25 13.19 -31.22 14.83
N ASN A 26 11.95 -31.73 14.86
CA ASN A 26 10.84 -31.04 15.52
C ASN A 26 11.04 -30.90 17.04
N LEU A 27 11.67 -31.88 17.70
CA LEU A 27 12.07 -31.73 19.11
C LEU A 27 13.17 -30.67 19.28
N ALA A 28 14.13 -30.62 18.37
CA ALA A 28 15.17 -29.58 18.37
C ALA A 28 14.59 -28.17 18.16
N LEU A 29 13.52 -28.02 17.36
CA LEU A 29 12.83 -26.74 17.16
C LEU A 29 12.33 -26.16 18.49
N VAL A 30 11.69 -27.00 19.32
CA VAL A 30 11.16 -26.59 20.63
C VAL A 30 12.27 -26.10 21.56
N GLU A 31 13.46 -26.70 21.49
CA GLU A 31 14.61 -26.25 22.30
C GLU A 31 15.25 -24.98 21.74
N LEU A 32 15.38 -24.85 20.41
CA LEU A 32 15.90 -23.64 19.76
C LEU A 32 15.00 -22.42 20.02
N GLU A 33 13.68 -22.59 20.08
CA GLU A 33 12.73 -21.50 20.34
C GLU A 33 12.93 -20.83 21.71
N LYS A 34 13.50 -21.55 22.70
CA LYS A 34 13.79 -21.04 24.04
C LYS A 34 15.02 -20.13 24.08
N LEU A 35 15.88 -20.18 23.07
CA LEU A 35 17.12 -19.41 23.02
C LEU A 35 16.84 -17.95 22.65
N ASN A 36 17.58 -17.05 23.28
CA ASN A 36 17.52 -15.62 22.99
C ASN A 36 18.43 -15.24 21.80
N GLN A 37 18.38 -13.97 21.38
CA GLN A 37 19.16 -13.48 20.24
C GLN A 37 20.68 -13.70 20.42
N GLU A 38 21.23 -13.32 21.58
CA GLU A 38 22.67 -13.41 21.87
C GLU A 38 23.17 -14.86 21.83
N GLN A 39 22.38 -15.81 22.36
CA GLN A 39 22.70 -17.24 22.35
C GLN A 39 22.72 -17.79 20.91
N ILE A 40 21.74 -17.41 20.09
CA ILE A 40 21.70 -17.81 18.67
C ILE A 40 22.86 -17.21 17.89
N ASP A 41 23.19 -15.94 18.15
CA ASP A 41 24.31 -15.25 17.51
C ASP A 41 25.64 -15.92 17.86
N HIS A 42 25.82 -16.30 19.14
CA HIS A 42 26.99 -17.06 19.57
C HIS A 42 27.09 -18.42 18.88
N ILE A 43 25.99 -19.19 18.82
CA ILE A 43 25.95 -20.49 18.14
C ILE A 43 26.38 -20.35 16.68
N VAL A 44 25.82 -19.39 15.94
CA VAL A 44 26.11 -19.21 14.50
C VAL A 44 27.53 -18.69 14.27
N HIS A 45 28.05 -17.86 15.18
CA HIS A 45 29.45 -17.44 15.15
C HIS A 45 30.40 -18.65 15.26
N GLU A 46 30.18 -19.54 16.23
CA GLU A 46 31.01 -20.74 16.40
C GLU A 46 30.89 -21.70 15.21
N MET A 47 29.70 -21.82 14.62
CA MET A 47 29.51 -22.56 13.36
C MET A 47 30.37 -21.98 12.22
N SER A 48 30.38 -20.65 12.08
CA SER A 48 31.17 -19.95 11.07
C SER A 48 32.66 -20.20 11.27
N MET A 49 33.15 -20.05 12.49
CA MET A 49 34.56 -20.26 12.84
C MET A 49 35.01 -21.71 12.58
N ALA A 50 34.19 -22.69 12.93
CA ALA A 50 34.49 -24.10 12.69
C ALA A 50 34.53 -24.45 11.19
N ALA A 51 33.60 -23.92 10.41
CA ALA A 51 33.61 -24.07 8.96
C ALA A 51 34.83 -23.40 8.32
N LEU A 52 35.20 -22.20 8.79
CA LEU A 52 36.38 -21.47 8.33
C LEU A 52 37.67 -22.22 8.65
N ASP A 53 37.84 -22.78 9.86
CA ASP A 53 39.01 -23.59 10.21
C ASP A 53 39.18 -24.83 9.30
N LYS A 54 38.06 -25.41 8.85
CA LYS A 54 38.03 -26.64 8.02
C LYS A 54 37.86 -26.38 6.52
N HIS A 55 37.91 -25.14 6.05
CA HIS A 55 37.66 -24.77 4.65
C HIS A 55 38.47 -25.60 3.63
N MET A 56 39.76 -25.80 3.87
CA MET A 56 40.66 -26.62 3.03
C MET A 56 40.31 -28.11 3.08
N LEU A 57 40.07 -28.66 4.28
CA LEU A 57 39.72 -30.07 4.43
C LEU A 57 38.45 -30.39 3.60
N LEU A 58 37.43 -29.56 3.76
CA LEU A 58 36.15 -29.70 3.07
C LEU A 58 36.30 -29.55 1.54
N ALA A 59 37.11 -28.60 1.10
CA ALA A 59 37.41 -28.41 -0.32
C ALA A 59 38.06 -29.65 -0.94
N LYS A 60 39.04 -30.24 -0.23
CA LYS A 60 39.74 -31.46 -0.67
C LYS A 60 38.77 -32.62 -0.81
N MET A 61 37.96 -32.86 0.21
CA MET A 61 36.96 -33.94 0.20
C MET A 61 35.95 -33.77 -0.94
N ALA A 62 35.50 -32.55 -1.20
CA ALA A 62 34.57 -32.27 -2.29
C ALA A 62 35.19 -32.58 -3.67
N VAL A 63 36.45 -32.18 -3.92
CA VAL A 63 37.14 -32.51 -5.19
C VAL A 63 37.38 -34.01 -5.32
N GLU A 64 37.87 -34.67 -4.27
CA GLU A 64 38.16 -36.10 -4.28
C GLU A 64 36.89 -36.95 -4.50
N GLU A 65 35.78 -36.59 -3.87
CA GLU A 65 34.51 -37.32 -4.00
C GLU A 65 33.83 -37.06 -5.35
N THR A 66 33.77 -35.80 -5.78
CA THR A 66 33.01 -35.43 -7.00
C THR A 66 33.82 -35.58 -8.28
N GLY A 67 35.15 -35.52 -8.20
CA GLY A 67 36.06 -35.44 -9.33
C GLY A 67 35.96 -34.12 -10.12
N ARG A 68 35.38 -33.07 -9.53
CA ARG A 68 35.05 -31.82 -10.23
C ARG A 68 35.60 -30.59 -9.53
N GLY A 69 35.99 -29.61 -10.33
CA GLY A 69 36.39 -28.29 -9.86
C GLY A 69 37.85 -28.18 -9.47
N ILE A 70 38.16 -27.09 -8.77
CA ILE A 70 39.51 -26.73 -8.35
C ILE A 70 39.54 -26.65 -6.82
N PHE A 71 40.56 -27.26 -6.22
CA PHE A 71 40.69 -27.37 -4.78
C PHE A 71 40.76 -25.99 -4.09
N GLU A 72 41.61 -25.11 -4.61
CA GLU A 72 41.83 -23.75 -4.12
C GLU A 72 40.54 -22.92 -4.22
N ASP A 73 39.79 -23.05 -5.31
CA ASP A 73 38.54 -22.31 -5.51
C ASP A 73 37.44 -22.80 -4.56
N LYS A 74 37.34 -24.12 -4.33
CA LYS A 74 36.43 -24.68 -3.32
C LYS A 74 36.78 -24.24 -1.90
N ALA A 75 38.06 -24.04 -1.60
CA ALA A 75 38.48 -23.47 -0.32
C ALA A 75 37.98 -22.04 -0.17
N ILE A 76 38.11 -21.19 -1.21
CA ILE A 76 37.52 -19.84 -1.24
C ILE A 76 36.00 -19.90 -1.09
N LYS A 77 35.31 -20.84 -1.77
CA LYS A 77 33.85 -21.01 -1.64
C LYS A 77 33.42 -21.32 -0.20
N ASN A 78 34.20 -22.12 0.52
CA ASN A 78 33.92 -22.47 1.91
C ASN A 78 34.20 -21.28 2.86
N MET A 79 35.26 -20.49 2.60
CA MET A 79 35.51 -19.24 3.33
C MET A 79 34.37 -18.24 3.12
N TYR A 80 33.92 -18.09 1.87
CA TYR A 80 32.76 -17.26 1.55
C TYR A 80 31.49 -17.73 2.28
N ALA A 81 31.17 -19.03 2.20
CA ALA A 81 29.98 -19.59 2.82
C ALA A 81 29.97 -19.52 4.36
N SER A 82 31.13 -19.30 4.99
CA SER A 82 31.26 -19.09 6.43
C SER A 82 31.31 -17.59 6.74
N GLU A 83 32.46 -16.95 6.51
CA GLU A 83 32.76 -15.61 7.00
C GLU A 83 31.88 -14.51 6.38
N TYR A 84 31.65 -14.54 5.06
CA TYR A 84 30.80 -13.54 4.40
C TYR A 84 29.34 -13.69 4.81
N ILE A 85 28.86 -14.93 4.89
CA ILE A 85 27.49 -15.22 5.35
C ILE A 85 27.31 -14.74 6.79
N TRP A 86 28.22 -15.08 7.70
CA TRP A 86 28.18 -14.59 9.08
C TRP A 86 28.12 -13.06 9.14
N ASN A 87 29.03 -12.38 8.45
CA ASN A 87 29.09 -10.92 8.48
C ASN A 87 27.79 -10.26 7.97
N SER A 88 27.11 -10.89 7.01
CA SER A 88 25.84 -10.37 6.49
C SER A 88 24.63 -10.61 7.38
N ILE A 89 24.67 -11.59 8.30
CA ILE A 89 23.52 -11.97 9.12
C ILE A 89 23.71 -11.71 10.62
N LYS A 90 24.91 -11.39 11.09
CA LYS A 90 25.21 -11.23 12.52
C LYS A 90 24.30 -10.23 13.20
N ASP A 91 23.99 -9.11 12.54
CA ASP A 91 23.17 -8.02 13.10
C ASP A 91 21.66 -8.18 12.81
N ASN A 92 21.25 -9.23 12.09
CA ASN A 92 19.84 -9.48 11.82
C ASN A 92 19.13 -9.86 13.13
N LYS A 93 18.07 -9.11 13.46
CA LYS A 93 17.15 -9.47 14.55
C LYS A 93 16.21 -10.57 14.08
N THR A 94 16.28 -11.72 14.71
CA THR A 94 15.55 -12.96 14.33
C THR A 94 14.81 -13.59 15.52
N VAL A 95 14.93 -12.99 16.71
CA VAL A 95 14.34 -13.48 17.96
C VAL A 95 13.47 -12.41 18.62
N GLY A 96 12.22 -12.75 18.92
CA GLY A 96 11.32 -11.87 19.66
C GLY A 96 10.93 -10.62 18.86
N VAL A 97 10.91 -9.46 19.52
CA VAL A 97 10.56 -8.18 18.87
C VAL A 97 11.73 -7.74 17.98
N ILE A 98 11.50 -7.70 16.68
CA ILE A 98 12.52 -7.30 15.69
C ILE A 98 12.40 -5.83 15.31
N ASP A 99 11.20 -5.27 15.38
CA ASP A 99 10.95 -3.87 15.07
C ASP A 99 9.71 -3.32 15.81
N ARG A 100 9.69 -1.99 16.04
CA ARG A 100 8.63 -1.28 16.75
C ARG A 100 8.49 0.14 16.19
N ASP A 101 7.30 0.43 15.68
CA ASP A 101 6.86 1.78 15.34
C ASP A 101 5.81 2.24 16.37
N ASP A 102 6.27 2.97 17.38
CA ASP A 102 5.39 3.48 18.44
C ASP A 102 4.40 4.53 17.94
N GLN A 103 4.70 5.26 16.84
CA GLN A 103 3.79 6.24 16.26
C GLN A 103 2.67 5.57 15.46
N ALA A 104 2.99 4.56 14.66
CA ALA A 104 2.00 3.75 13.96
C ALA A 104 1.26 2.78 14.89
N GLY A 105 1.80 2.49 16.08
CA GLY A 105 1.27 1.52 17.02
C GLY A 105 1.48 0.08 16.56
N LEU A 106 2.57 -0.19 15.85
CA LEU A 106 2.91 -1.50 15.26
C LEU A 106 4.15 -2.09 15.92
N VAL A 107 4.12 -3.39 16.19
CA VAL A 107 5.27 -4.16 16.68
C VAL A 107 5.41 -5.42 15.84
N TYR A 108 6.61 -5.69 15.35
CA TYR A 108 6.93 -6.84 14.50
C TYR A 108 7.72 -7.87 15.31
N ILE A 109 7.26 -9.12 15.30
CA ILE A 109 7.79 -10.21 16.14
C ILE A 109 8.18 -11.38 15.25
N ALA A 110 9.44 -11.81 15.33
CA ALA A 110 9.97 -12.94 14.55
C ALA A 110 9.66 -14.29 15.21
N GLU A 111 9.30 -15.26 14.36
CA GLU A 111 9.07 -16.66 14.71
C GLU A 111 9.74 -17.55 13.66
N PRO A 112 10.42 -18.65 14.05
CA PRO A 112 10.95 -19.61 13.08
C PRO A 112 9.84 -20.10 12.13
N VAL A 113 10.22 -20.43 10.89
CA VAL A 113 9.31 -21.10 9.95
C VAL A 113 9.02 -22.54 10.35
N GLY A 114 9.95 -23.20 11.05
CA GLY A 114 9.86 -24.59 11.49
C GLY A 114 11.05 -25.41 11.01
N VAL A 115 10.87 -26.72 10.80
CA VAL A 115 11.95 -27.56 10.26
C VAL A 115 12.13 -27.31 8.75
N VAL A 116 13.37 -27.01 8.35
CA VAL A 116 13.75 -26.75 6.96
C VAL A 116 14.26 -28.03 6.29
N CYS A 117 13.80 -28.32 5.07
CA CYS A 117 14.41 -29.31 4.20
C CYS A 117 15.46 -28.64 3.30
N GLY A 118 16.73 -29.00 3.46
CA GLY A 118 17.84 -28.47 2.67
C GLY A 118 18.25 -29.41 1.55
N VAL A 119 17.98 -29.06 0.29
CA VAL A 119 18.48 -29.82 -0.88
C VAL A 119 19.77 -29.18 -1.39
N THR A 120 20.82 -29.96 -1.64
CA THR A 120 22.13 -29.43 -2.08
C THR A 120 22.57 -30.00 -3.43
N PRO A 121 23.31 -29.22 -4.24
CA PRO A 121 23.83 -29.68 -5.52
C PRO A 121 25.20 -30.35 -5.38
N THR A 122 25.61 -31.11 -6.40
CA THR A 122 26.96 -31.70 -6.48
C THR A 122 28.06 -30.68 -6.80
N THR A 123 27.72 -29.49 -7.29
CA THR A 123 28.68 -28.44 -7.70
C THR A 123 29.23 -27.66 -6.50
N ASN A 124 28.38 -27.38 -5.52
CA ASN A 124 28.68 -26.56 -4.33
C ASN A 124 28.34 -27.31 -3.01
N PRO A 125 28.80 -28.58 -2.83
CA PRO A 125 28.27 -29.46 -1.79
C PRO A 125 28.51 -28.94 -0.37
N THR A 126 29.75 -28.63 -0.04
CA THR A 126 30.15 -28.18 1.29
C THR A 126 29.71 -26.75 1.58
N SER A 127 29.95 -25.84 0.64
CA SER A 127 29.66 -24.41 0.80
C SER A 127 28.16 -24.14 0.93
N THR A 128 27.30 -24.81 0.13
CA THR A 128 25.84 -24.67 0.26
C THR A 128 25.33 -25.28 1.57
N THR A 129 25.96 -26.37 2.06
CA THR A 129 25.63 -26.97 3.35
C THR A 129 25.92 -26.01 4.50
N ILE A 130 27.13 -25.42 4.54
CA ILE A 130 27.52 -24.41 5.55
C ILE A 130 26.55 -23.23 5.52
N PHE A 131 26.36 -22.62 4.35
CA PHE A 131 25.47 -21.47 4.17
C PHE A 131 24.06 -21.74 4.70
N LYS A 132 23.42 -22.86 4.27
CA LYS A 132 22.05 -23.19 4.68
C LYS A 132 21.93 -23.48 6.17
N SER A 133 22.92 -24.16 6.75
CA SER A 133 22.97 -24.40 8.19
C SER A 133 23.02 -23.08 8.97
N MET A 134 23.89 -22.15 8.58
CA MET A 134 24.04 -20.88 9.30
C MET A 134 22.77 -20.03 9.25
N ILE A 135 22.15 -19.86 8.08
CA ILE A 135 20.93 -19.05 7.97
C ILE A 135 19.72 -19.69 8.66
N ALA A 136 19.64 -21.04 8.69
CA ALA A 136 18.58 -21.75 9.38
C ALA A 136 18.72 -21.63 10.91
N ILE A 137 19.93 -21.84 11.44
CA ILE A 137 20.16 -21.74 12.89
C ILE A 137 20.07 -20.28 13.37
N LYS A 138 20.53 -19.30 12.59
CA LYS A 138 20.34 -17.86 12.89
C LYS A 138 18.88 -17.48 13.09
N THR A 139 17.95 -18.26 12.53
CA THR A 139 16.51 -18.06 12.62
C THR A 139 15.79 -19.06 13.52
N ARG A 140 16.55 -19.84 14.31
CA ARG A 140 16.03 -20.87 15.23
C ARG A 140 15.32 -22.04 14.53
N ASN A 141 15.63 -22.27 13.26
CA ASN A 141 15.09 -23.39 12.49
C ASN A 141 16.07 -24.57 12.47
N PRO A 142 15.68 -25.77 12.92
CA PRO A 142 16.40 -26.99 12.59
C PRO A 142 16.36 -27.26 11.08
N ILE A 143 17.40 -27.91 10.57
CA ILE A 143 17.50 -28.26 9.14
C ILE A 143 17.83 -29.74 8.95
N VAL A 144 17.11 -30.38 8.03
CA VAL A 144 17.35 -31.76 7.57
C VAL A 144 17.76 -31.72 6.11
N PHE A 145 18.96 -32.22 5.80
CA PHE A 145 19.49 -32.20 4.44
C PHE A 145 19.20 -33.46 3.63
N ALA A 146 18.90 -33.26 2.35
CA ALA A 146 19.01 -34.26 1.30
C ALA A 146 20.18 -33.88 0.37
N PHE A 147 21.32 -34.58 0.52
CA PHE A 147 22.49 -34.31 -0.30
C PHE A 147 22.44 -35.06 -1.64
N HIS A 148 23.12 -34.50 -2.64
CA HIS A 148 23.29 -35.20 -3.92
C HIS A 148 24.14 -36.47 -3.71
N PRO A 149 23.76 -37.64 -4.28
CA PRO A 149 24.48 -38.89 -4.05
C PRO A 149 25.98 -38.85 -4.39
N SER A 150 26.36 -38.09 -5.42
CA SER A 150 27.76 -37.90 -5.84
C SER A 150 28.59 -36.98 -4.94
N ALA A 151 28.01 -36.39 -3.90
CA ALA A 151 28.68 -35.47 -2.98
C ALA A 151 28.21 -35.67 -1.53
N GLN A 152 27.77 -36.88 -1.19
CA GLN A 152 27.16 -37.21 0.10
C GLN A 152 28.15 -37.06 1.26
N GLN A 153 29.37 -37.58 1.10
CA GLN A 153 30.36 -37.68 2.17
C GLN A 153 30.92 -36.29 2.52
N SER A 154 31.30 -35.51 1.51
CA SER A 154 31.79 -34.13 1.70
C SER A 154 30.70 -33.23 2.31
N SER A 155 29.46 -33.32 1.85
CA SER A 155 28.34 -32.55 2.42
C SER A 155 28.01 -32.97 3.85
N ALA A 156 27.99 -34.28 4.13
CA ALA A 156 27.76 -34.80 5.49
C ALA A 156 28.86 -34.36 6.46
N GLU A 157 30.12 -34.33 6.03
CA GLU A 157 31.21 -33.84 6.87
C GLU A 157 31.10 -32.34 7.14
N ALA A 158 30.71 -31.53 6.14
CA ALA A 158 30.44 -30.11 6.35
C ALA A 158 29.31 -29.90 7.37
N ALA A 159 28.19 -30.62 7.23
CA ALA A 159 27.07 -30.58 8.17
C ALA A 159 27.48 -31.03 9.58
N ARG A 160 28.30 -32.09 9.69
CA ARG A 160 28.82 -32.58 10.96
C ARG A 160 29.67 -31.53 11.67
N ILE A 161 30.60 -30.89 10.97
CA ILE A 161 31.49 -29.86 11.54
C ILE A 161 30.67 -28.69 12.12
N VAL A 162 29.73 -28.13 11.35
CA VAL A 162 28.93 -27.00 11.83
C VAL A 162 27.93 -27.43 12.90
N ARG A 163 27.35 -28.63 12.82
CA ARG A 163 26.47 -29.18 13.86
C ARG A 163 27.20 -29.34 15.18
N ASP A 164 28.36 -29.98 15.17
CA ASP A 164 29.11 -30.27 16.39
C ASP A 164 29.57 -28.97 17.07
N ALA A 165 29.95 -27.95 16.28
CA ALA A 165 30.23 -26.60 16.77
C ALA A 165 28.98 -25.92 17.36
N ALA A 166 27.82 -26.03 16.69
CA ALA A 166 26.57 -25.50 17.19
C ALA A 166 26.18 -26.12 18.53
N ILE A 167 26.29 -27.46 18.66
CA ILE A 167 25.99 -28.19 19.90
C ILE A 167 26.93 -27.76 21.02
N ALA A 168 28.24 -27.66 20.74
CA ALA A 168 29.22 -27.21 21.72
C ALA A 168 28.93 -25.77 22.22
N ALA A 169 28.34 -24.93 21.37
CA ALA A 169 27.92 -23.57 21.69
C ALA A 169 26.51 -23.46 22.33
N GLY A 170 25.80 -24.59 22.50
CA GLY A 170 24.52 -24.65 23.21
C GLY A 170 23.28 -24.96 22.36
N ALA A 171 23.44 -25.31 21.08
CA ALA A 171 22.33 -25.80 20.25
C ALA A 171 21.92 -27.25 20.62
N PRO A 172 20.66 -27.67 20.38
CA PRO A 172 20.24 -29.05 20.59
C PRO A 172 20.87 -30.02 19.58
N GLU A 173 21.04 -31.28 19.99
CA GLU A 173 21.77 -32.32 19.24
C GLU A 173 21.30 -32.50 17.78
N ASN A 174 19.99 -32.41 17.55
CA ASN A 174 19.38 -32.66 16.24
C ASN A 174 19.02 -31.36 15.49
N CYS A 175 19.68 -30.23 15.80
CA CYS A 175 19.47 -28.97 15.11
C CYS A 175 19.89 -29.03 13.62
N ILE A 176 20.84 -29.89 13.27
CA ILE A 176 21.29 -30.14 11.90
C ILE A 176 21.40 -31.65 11.71
N SER A 177 20.73 -32.20 10.71
CA SER A 177 20.76 -33.62 10.37
C SER A 177 20.64 -33.85 8.86
N TRP A 178 20.80 -35.09 8.40
CA TRP A 178 20.75 -35.42 6.98
C TRP A 178 20.36 -36.86 6.71
N VAL A 179 19.86 -37.10 5.50
CA VAL A 179 19.57 -38.44 4.97
C VAL A 179 20.87 -39.23 4.82
N THR A 180 20.99 -40.39 5.48
CA THR A 180 22.23 -41.20 5.48
C THR A 180 22.33 -42.12 4.26
N ARG A 181 21.20 -42.52 3.68
CA ARG A 181 21.11 -43.32 2.44
C ARG A 181 20.42 -42.49 1.35
N PRO A 182 21.15 -41.66 0.59
CA PRO A 182 20.53 -40.72 -0.35
C PRO A 182 19.88 -41.44 -1.54
N SER A 183 18.63 -41.10 -1.83
CA SER A 183 17.89 -41.57 -3.00
C SER A 183 16.85 -40.54 -3.44
N ILE A 184 16.34 -40.68 -4.67
CA ILE A 184 15.22 -39.85 -5.17
C ILE A 184 13.99 -40.07 -4.28
N GLU A 185 13.73 -41.31 -3.87
CA GLU A 185 12.65 -41.65 -2.94
C GLU A 185 12.82 -40.90 -1.61
N ALA A 186 14.00 -41.01 -0.97
CA ALA A 186 14.26 -40.35 0.31
C ALA A 186 14.11 -38.83 0.24
N THR A 187 14.58 -38.22 -0.85
CA THR A 187 14.45 -36.76 -1.07
C THR A 187 12.98 -36.35 -1.23
N ASN A 188 12.22 -37.10 -2.02
CA ASN A 188 10.79 -36.86 -2.20
C ASN A 188 10.01 -37.04 -0.89
N LEU A 189 10.31 -38.09 -0.13
CA LEU A 189 9.70 -38.33 1.18
C LEU A 189 10.01 -37.19 2.15
N LEU A 190 11.28 -36.75 2.23
CA LEU A 190 11.67 -35.64 3.10
C LEU A 190 10.93 -34.34 2.73
N MET A 191 10.93 -33.95 1.45
CA MET A 191 10.25 -32.73 0.99
C MET A 191 8.75 -32.75 1.32
N ASN A 192 8.10 -33.90 1.16
CA ASN A 192 6.65 -34.04 1.38
C ASN A 192 6.27 -34.36 2.83
N HIS A 193 7.21 -34.73 3.70
CA HIS A 193 6.92 -35.13 5.09
C HIS A 193 6.21 -34.02 5.87
N THR A 194 5.11 -34.30 6.56
CA THR A 194 4.23 -33.29 7.20
C THR A 194 4.94 -32.41 8.23
N GLY A 195 5.97 -32.93 8.90
CA GLY A 195 6.81 -32.17 9.84
C GLY A 195 7.88 -31.26 9.23
N ILE A 196 7.99 -31.14 7.90
CA ILE A 196 8.82 -30.14 7.22
C ILE A 196 7.96 -28.93 6.87
N ALA A 197 8.41 -27.74 7.29
CA ALA A 197 7.69 -26.49 7.08
C ALA A 197 8.02 -25.83 5.73
N THR A 198 9.29 -25.86 5.31
CA THR A 198 9.71 -25.26 4.04
C THR A 198 10.86 -26.03 3.39
N VAL A 199 11.00 -25.90 2.07
CA VAL A 199 12.05 -26.54 1.27
C VAL A 199 12.98 -25.48 0.69
N LEU A 200 14.26 -25.54 1.04
CA LEU A 200 15.34 -24.79 0.38
C LEU A 200 15.91 -25.64 -0.77
N ALA A 201 15.44 -25.42 -1.99
CA ALA A 201 15.76 -26.25 -3.14
C ALA A 201 16.88 -25.64 -4.01
N THR A 202 18.12 -26.08 -3.78
CA THR A 202 19.27 -25.70 -4.64
C THR A 202 19.68 -26.91 -5.46
N GLY A 203 19.28 -26.95 -6.73
CA GLY A 203 19.52 -28.06 -7.64
C GLY A 203 18.96 -27.77 -9.03
N GLY A 204 18.99 -28.77 -9.91
CA GLY A 204 18.46 -28.61 -11.27
C GLY A 204 16.95 -28.36 -11.30
N ALA A 205 16.45 -27.89 -12.45
CA ALA A 205 15.06 -27.47 -12.64
C ALA A 205 14.01 -28.51 -12.22
N ALA A 206 14.29 -29.81 -12.44
CA ALA A 206 13.38 -30.89 -12.03
C ALA A 206 13.22 -30.98 -10.50
N MET A 207 14.30 -30.78 -9.74
CA MET A 207 14.28 -30.80 -8.29
C MET A 207 13.54 -29.58 -7.73
N VAL A 208 13.77 -28.41 -8.32
CA VAL A 208 13.07 -27.17 -7.92
C VAL A 208 11.57 -27.30 -8.20
N LYS A 209 11.19 -27.83 -9.37
CA LYS A 209 9.80 -28.13 -9.69
C LYS A 209 9.16 -29.10 -8.69
N ALA A 210 9.89 -30.14 -8.27
CA ALA A 210 9.42 -31.06 -7.24
C ALA A 210 9.18 -30.36 -5.90
N ALA A 211 10.09 -29.48 -5.46
CA ALA A 211 9.95 -28.70 -4.24
C ALA A 211 8.69 -27.80 -4.26
N TYR A 212 8.45 -27.09 -5.37
CA TYR A 212 7.23 -26.26 -5.54
C TYR A 212 5.95 -27.08 -5.71
N SER A 213 6.05 -28.40 -5.94
CA SER A 213 4.88 -29.30 -6.06
C SER A 213 4.48 -29.95 -4.73
N THR A 214 5.17 -29.65 -3.63
CA THR A 214 4.91 -30.24 -2.29
C THR A 214 3.67 -29.68 -1.59
N GLY A 215 3.11 -28.57 -2.09
CA GLY A 215 2.05 -27.82 -1.41
C GLY A 215 2.54 -26.96 -0.24
N LYS A 216 3.86 -26.85 -0.04
CA LYS A 216 4.50 -26.07 1.03
C LYS A 216 5.24 -24.86 0.46
N PRO A 217 5.54 -23.83 1.29
CA PRO A 217 6.49 -22.80 0.90
C PRO A 217 7.83 -23.44 0.50
N ALA A 218 8.30 -23.10 -0.70
CA ALA A 218 9.62 -23.51 -1.18
C ALA A 218 10.40 -22.28 -1.63
N LEU A 219 11.70 -22.28 -1.38
CA LEU A 219 12.65 -21.27 -1.86
C LEU A 219 13.60 -21.99 -2.82
N GLY A 220 13.29 -21.87 -4.11
CA GLY A 220 14.05 -22.51 -5.17
C GLY A 220 15.00 -21.57 -5.89
N VAL A 221 15.73 -22.17 -6.84
CA VAL A 221 16.62 -21.49 -7.78
C VAL A 221 16.21 -21.81 -9.22
N GLY A 222 16.86 -21.18 -10.19
CA GLY A 222 16.77 -21.56 -11.60
C GLY A 222 18.15 -21.88 -12.20
N PRO A 223 18.21 -22.45 -13.41
CA PRO A 223 19.45 -22.51 -14.18
C PRO A 223 19.95 -21.10 -14.57
N GLY A 224 21.26 -20.97 -14.78
CA GLY A 224 21.87 -19.69 -15.11
C GLY A 224 22.51 -19.71 -16.50
N ASN A 225 21.79 -19.18 -17.50
CA ASN A 225 22.34 -18.94 -18.84
C ASN A 225 22.76 -17.48 -19.03
N VAL A 226 23.81 -17.06 -18.31
CA VAL A 226 24.15 -15.63 -18.14
C VAL A 226 24.78 -15.02 -19.41
N PRO A 227 24.14 -14.04 -20.06
CA PRO A 227 24.81 -13.22 -21.08
C PRO A 227 25.66 -12.13 -20.43
N SER A 228 26.83 -11.84 -21.01
CA SER A 228 27.63 -10.64 -20.70
C SER A 228 27.80 -9.79 -21.94
N TYR A 229 27.18 -8.60 -21.96
CA TYR A 229 27.28 -7.65 -23.07
C TYR A 229 28.39 -6.63 -22.82
N LEU A 230 29.35 -6.53 -23.74
CA LEU A 230 30.45 -5.56 -23.72
C LEU A 230 30.13 -4.47 -24.77
N ALA A 231 29.74 -3.30 -24.29
CA ALA A 231 29.38 -2.14 -25.12
C ALA A 231 30.62 -1.46 -25.72
N PRO A 232 30.48 -0.58 -26.73
CA PRO A 232 31.63 0.09 -27.37
C PRO A 232 32.57 0.83 -26.41
N ASP A 233 32.03 1.37 -25.31
CA ASP A 233 32.77 2.13 -24.31
C ASP A 233 33.31 1.27 -23.16
N ALA A 234 33.15 -0.06 -23.22
CA ALA A 234 33.62 -0.96 -22.18
C ALA A 234 35.13 -0.83 -21.95
N ASN A 235 35.55 -0.84 -20.68
CA ASN A 235 36.95 -1.05 -20.34
C ASN A 235 37.35 -2.50 -20.66
N VAL A 236 37.88 -2.72 -21.87
CA VAL A 236 38.23 -4.04 -22.42
C VAL A 236 39.05 -4.89 -21.45
N LYS A 237 40.09 -4.32 -20.84
CA LYS A 237 40.97 -5.06 -19.93
C LYS A 237 40.26 -5.51 -18.66
N ARG A 238 39.45 -4.63 -18.06
CA ARG A 238 38.64 -4.98 -16.89
C ARG A 238 37.62 -6.04 -17.27
N ALA A 239 36.86 -5.83 -18.35
CA ALA A 239 35.84 -6.76 -18.80
C ALA A 239 36.42 -8.16 -19.07
N VAL A 240 37.51 -8.26 -19.84
CA VAL A 240 38.14 -9.56 -20.11
C VAL A 240 38.67 -10.20 -18.82
N ASN A 241 39.29 -9.44 -17.92
CA ASN A 241 39.73 -9.95 -16.62
C ASN A 241 38.55 -10.49 -15.78
N ASP A 242 37.45 -9.74 -15.72
CA ASP A 242 36.23 -10.13 -14.99
C ASP A 242 35.65 -11.45 -15.54
N LEU A 243 35.52 -11.55 -16.87
CA LEU A 243 35.06 -12.76 -17.53
C LEU A 243 36.00 -13.95 -17.28
N ILE A 244 37.32 -13.73 -17.23
CA ILE A 244 38.29 -14.79 -16.92
C ILE A 244 38.15 -15.24 -15.46
N ILE A 245 38.10 -14.32 -14.50
CA ILE A 245 37.93 -14.62 -13.08
C ILE A 245 36.69 -15.49 -12.90
N SER A 246 35.52 -14.99 -13.31
CA SER A 246 34.25 -15.65 -13.08
C SER A 246 34.14 -17.01 -13.79
N LYS A 247 34.57 -17.08 -15.06
CA LYS A 247 34.37 -18.29 -15.86
C LYS A 247 35.37 -19.41 -15.55
N SER A 248 36.56 -19.06 -15.07
CA SER A 248 37.56 -20.06 -14.64
C SER A 248 37.38 -20.51 -13.20
N PHE A 249 36.71 -19.73 -12.35
CA PHE A 249 36.49 -20.05 -10.94
C PHE A 249 35.75 -21.37 -10.74
N ASP A 250 36.38 -22.31 -10.04
CA ASP A 250 35.94 -23.68 -9.81
C ASP A 250 35.55 -24.39 -11.12
N ASN A 251 36.31 -24.12 -12.20
CA ASN A 251 36.02 -24.54 -13.57
C ASN A 251 34.60 -24.16 -14.03
N GLY A 252 34.12 -22.95 -13.72
CA GLY A 252 32.87 -22.40 -14.23
C GLY A 252 31.60 -23.06 -13.69
N MET A 253 31.67 -23.66 -12.50
CA MET A 253 30.54 -24.40 -11.88
C MET A 253 29.53 -23.52 -11.12
N ILE A 254 29.81 -22.23 -10.94
CA ILE A 254 28.83 -21.30 -10.38
C ILE A 254 27.77 -21.00 -11.43
N CYS A 255 26.49 -21.16 -11.08
CA CYS A 255 25.36 -20.91 -11.99
C CYS A 255 25.28 -19.45 -12.48
N ALA A 256 25.78 -18.50 -11.68
CA ALA A 256 25.90 -17.11 -12.09
C ALA A 256 27.08 -16.85 -13.05
N SER A 257 27.94 -17.82 -13.38
CA SER A 257 29.05 -17.60 -14.32
C SER A 257 28.57 -17.34 -15.75
N GLU A 258 29.32 -16.52 -16.49
CA GLU A 258 29.01 -16.13 -17.86
C GLU A 258 28.93 -17.36 -18.76
N GLN A 259 27.98 -17.33 -19.69
CA GLN A 259 27.83 -18.34 -20.73
C GLN A 259 28.16 -17.79 -22.12
N ALA A 260 28.12 -16.47 -22.30
CA ALA A 260 28.62 -15.80 -23.50
C ALA A 260 29.22 -14.42 -23.18
N ALA A 261 30.25 -14.06 -23.95
CA ALA A 261 30.67 -12.69 -24.20
C ALA A 261 30.03 -12.22 -25.50
N ILE A 262 29.08 -11.30 -25.41
CA ILE A 262 28.46 -10.61 -26.55
C ILE A 262 29.17 -9.27 -26.66
N VAL A 263 29.90 -9.06 -27.74
CA VAL A 263 30.88 -7.97 -27.83
C VAL A 263 30.55 -7.09 -29.03
N ASP A 264 30.44 -5.79 -28.79
CA ASP A 264 30.20 -4.83 -29.85
C ASP A 264 31.30 -4.87 -30.92
N LYS A 265 30.89 -4.77 -32.19
CA LYS A 265 31.78 -4.78 -33.35
C LYS A 265 32.94 -3.80 -33.25
N GLU A 266 32.78 -2.68 -32.54
CA GLU A 266 33.81 -1.65 -32.40
C GLU A 266 35.01 -2.11 -31.57
N ILE A 267 34.80 -2.96 -30.57
CA ILE A 267 35.84 -3.46 -29.65
C ILE A 267 36.10 -4.97 -29.80
N TYR A 268 35.46 -5.64 -30.76
CA TYR A 268 35.50 -7.10 -30.93
C TYR A 268 36.91 -7.67 -31.06
N GLU A 269 37.76 -7.07 -31.90
CA GLU A 269 39.13 -7.55 -32.11
C GLU A 269 40.03 -7.27 -30.91
N ASP A 270 39.83 -6.14 -30.21
CA ASP A 270 40.58 -5.79 -29.00
C ASP A 270 40.28 -6.78 -27.87
N VAL A 271 39.00 -7.16 -27.70
CA VAL A 271 38.57 -8.17 -26.73
C VAL A 271 39.18 -9.54 -27.06
N LYS A 272 39.20 -9.94 -28.34
CA LYS A 272 39.85 -11.20 -28.77
C LYS A 272 41.34 -11.20 -28.43
N ALA A 273 42.05 -10.13 -28.79
CA ALA A 273 43.47 -10.01 -28.51
C ALA A 273 43.77 -10.05 -27.01
N GLU A 274 42.96 -9.40 -26.18
CA GLU A 274 43.13 -9.43 -24.73
C GLU A 274 42.87 -10.83 -24.15
N PHE A 275 41.86 -11.58 -24.61
CA PHE A 275 41.66 -12.98 -24.20
C PHE A 275 42.86 -13.87 -24.53
N GLU A 276 43.39 -13.77 -25.75
CA GLU A 276 44.56 -14.54 -26.18
C GLU A 276 45.80 -14.19 -25.35
N ALA A 277 45.97 -12.90 -24.99
CA ALA A 277 47.06 -12.45 -24.13
C ALA A 277 47.05 -13.10 -22.72
N HIS A 278 45.90 -13.60 -22.28
CA HIS A 278 45.72 -14.24 -20.97
C HIS A 278 45.61 -15.77 -21.01
N ASN A 279 46.07 -16.40 -22.10
CA ASN A 279 46.06 -17.85 -22.32
C ASN A 279 44.64 -18.45 -22.37
N CYS A 280 43.69 -17.71 -22.94
CA CYS A 280 42.41 -18.24 -23.37
C CYS A 280 42.48 -18.61 -24.86
N TYR A 281 41.79 -19.67 -25.27
CA TYR A 281 41.90 -20.21 -26.63
C TYR A 281 40.60 -20.01 -27.41
N ILE A 282 40.68 -19.32 -28.55
CA ILE A 282 39.53 -19.07 -29.42
C ILE A 282 39.39 -20.22 -30.43
N VAL A 283 38.25 -20.91 -30.36
CA VAL A 283 37.84 -21.95 -31.30
C VAL A 283 36.96 -21.33 -32.36
N SER A 284 37.54 -20.98 -33.51
CA SER A 284 36.87 -20.27 -34.61
C SER A 284 36.63 -21.10 -35.86
N ARG A 285 37.36 -22.21 -36.00
CA ARG A 285 37.25 -23.09 -37.16
C ARG A 285 35.94 -23.88 -37.14
N PRO A 286 35.15 -23.90 -38.23
CA PRO A 286 33.86 -24.61 -38.26
C PRO A 286 33.94 -26.10 -37.91
N ASP A 287 35.04 -26.78 -38.24
CA ASP A 287 35.22 -28.20 -37.91
C ASP A 287 35.57 -28.43 -36.43
N GLU A 288 36.32 -27.52 -35.81
CA GLU A 288 36.63 -27.57 -34.38
C GLU A 288 35.44 -27.15 -33.52
N LEU A 289 34.67 -26.15 -33.96
CA LEU A 289 33.42 -25.73 -33.30
C LEU A 289 32.41 -26.87 -33.20
N LYS A 290 32.20 -27.63 -34.28
CA LYS A 290 31.30 -28.81 -34.26
C LYS A 290 31.78 -29.90 -33.30
N LYS A 291 33.10 -30.12 -33.21
CA LYS A 291 33.67 -31.10 -32.28
C LYS A 291 33.50 -30.63 -30.83
N LEU A 292 33.73 -29.35 -30.56
CA LEU A 292 33.52 -28.75 -29.25
C LEU A 292 32.05 -28.84 -28.83
N GLU A 293 31.12 -28.48 -29.73
CA GLU A 293 29.68 -28.61 -29.49
C GLU A 293 29.29 -30.05 -29.13
N ALA A 294 29.75 -31.04 -29.89
CA ALA A 294 29.47 -32.45 -29.62
C ALA A 294 30.09 -32.95 -28.29
N ALA A 295 31.17 -32.34 -27.82
CA ALA A 295 31.77 -32.66 -26.53
C ALA A 295 31.02 -32.00 -25.36
N VAL A 296 30.52 -30.78 -25.56
CA VAL A 296 29.91 -29.93 -24.52
C VAL A 296 28.41 -30.19 -24.35
N MET A 297 27.69 -30.48 -25.42
CA MET A 297 26.23 -30.64 -25.43
C MET A 297 25.83 -32.10 -25.63
N LEU A 298 24.67 -32.49 -25.09
CA LEU A 298 24.04 -33.76 -25.45
C LEU A 298 23.55 -33.74 -26.92
N PRO A 299 23.30 -34.91 -27.55
CA PRO A 299 22.92 -34.97 -28.97
C PRO A 299 21.65 -34.21 -29.35
N ASP A 300 20.79 -33.90 -28.37
CA ASP A 300 19.59 -33.09 -28.56
C ASP A 300 19.88 -31.57 -28.60
N GLY A 301 21.11 -31.15 -28.27
CA GLY A 301 21.52 -29.74 -28.23
C GLY A 301 20.87 -28.92 -27.12
N HIS A 302 20.10 -29.55 -26.23
CA HIS A 302 19.28 -28.84 -25.24
C HIS A 302 19.84 -28.89 -23.82
N ALA A 303 20.62 -29.92 -23.50
CA ALA A 303 21.23 -30.09 -22.18
C ALA A 303 22.75 -30.26 -22.28
N VAL A 304 23.44 -29.81 -21.23
CA VAL A 304 24.89 -29.93 -21.09
C VAL A 304 25.31 -31.38 -20.89
N ASN A 305 26.44 -31.78 -21.48
CA ASN A 305 27.05 -33.09 -21.24
C ASN A 305 27.64 -33.14 -19.83
N PRO A 306 27.16 -34.02 -18.92
CA PRO A 306 27.63 -34.05 -17.53
C PRO A 306 29.13 -34.38 -17.39
N LYS A 307 29.78 -34.91 -18.44
CA LYS A 307 31.22 -35.23 -18.46
C LYS A 307 32.14 -34.00 -18.52
N ILE A 308 31.60 -32.82 -18.84
CA ILE A 308 32.39 -31.58 -18.92
C ILE A 308 32.22 -30.68 -17.69
N VAL A 309 31.20 -30.91 -16.87
CA VAL A 309 30.83 -30.06 -15.74
C VAL A 309 31.96 -30.04 -14.71
N GLY A 310 32.57 -28.87 -14.50
CA GLY A 310 33.68 -28.67 -13.58
C GLY A 310 35.03 -29.26 -14.00
N TYR A 311 35.19 -29.65 -15.26
CA TYR A 311 36.48 -30.09 -15.81
C TYR A 311 37.23 -28.92 -16.46
N SER A 312 38.56 -29.02 -16.54
CA SER A 312 39.40 -27.98 -17.11
C SER A 312 39.18 -27.80 -18.62
N ALA A 313 39.52 -26.62 -19.14
CA ALA A 313 39.47 -26.33 -20.57
C ALA A 313 40.31 -27.33 -21.40
N GLU A 314 41.47 -27.74 -20.89
CA GLU A 314 42.33 -28.74 -21.54
C GLU A 314 41.67 -30.13 -21.63
N TYR A 315 40.99 -30.56 -20.56
CA TYR A 315 40.27 -31.83 -20.57
C TYR A 315 39.16 -31.81 -21.63
N ILE A 316 38.40 -30.72 -21.69
CA ILE A 316 37.30 -30.56 -22.65
C ILE A 316 37.84 -30.49 -24.09
N ALA A 317 38.94 -29.77 -24.32
CA ALA A 317 39.60 -29.73 -25.62
C ALA A 317 40.06 -31.12 -26.06
N ASN A 318 40.67 -31.90 -25.16
CA ASN A 318 41.07 -33.29 -25.43
C ASN A 318 39.86 -34.19 -25.73
N LEU A 319 38.76 -34.04 -24.99
CA LEU A 319 37.51 -34.74 -25.25
C LEU A 319 36.93 -34.41 -26.64
N ALA A 320 37.05 -33.16 -27.07
CA ALA A 320 36.67 -32.69 -28.40
C ALA A 320 37.70 -33.06 -29.51
N GLY A 321 38.89 -33.55 -29.15
CA GLY A 321 39.98 -33.79 -30.10
C GLY A 321 40.58 -32.50 -30.69
N ILE A 322 40.59 -31.42 -29.92
CA ILE A 322 41.19 -30.12 -30.24
C ILE A 322 42.48 -29.98 -29.44
N LYS A 323 43.57 -29.54 -30.09
CA LYS A 323 44.86 -29.30 -29.40
C LYS A 323 44.91 -27.86 -28.94
N VAL A 324 45.14 -27.64 -27.65
CA VAL A 324 45.29 -26.31 -27.05
C VAL A 324 46.61 -26.19 -26.28
N PRO A 325 47.17 -24.98 -26.09
CA PRO A 325 48.35 -24.77 -25.26
C PRO A 325 48.17 -25.23 -23.82
N ALA A 326 49.27 -25.64 -23.18
CA ALA A 326 49.26 -26.02 -21.77
C ALA A 326 48.82 -24.84 -20.89
N GLY A 327 48.01 -25.12 -19.86
CA GLY A 327 47.48 -24.10 -18.94
C GLY A 327 46.41 -23.21 -19.56
N THR A 328 45.78 -23.61 -20.68
CA THR A 328 44.65 -22.88 -21.27
C THR A 328 43.55 -22.72 -20.23
N LYS A 329 43.12 -21.48 -19.98
CA LYS A 329 42.14 -21.17 -18.92
C LYS A 329 40.70 -21.40 -19.37
N ILE A 330 40.36 -20.91 -20.56
CA ILE A 330 38.99 -20.91 -21.11
C ILE A 330 39.04 -21.23 -22.61
N LEU A 331 38.05 -21.99 -23.09
CA LEU A 331 37.76 -22.16 -24.51
C LEU A 331 36.68 -21.17 -24.94
N LEU A 332 37.01 -20.23 -25.83
CA LEU A 332 36.03 -19.31 -26.41
C LEU A 332 35.52 -19.88 -27.75
N ALA A 333 34.25 -20.30 -27.78
CA ALA A 333 33.60 -20.74 -29.00
C ALA A 333 33.09 -19.53 -29.79
N GLU A 334 33.75 -19.18 -30.88
CA GLU A 334 33.33 -18.06 -31.74
C GLU A 334 32.12 -18.50 -32.59
N ILE A 335 30.92 -18.14 -32.13
CA ILE A 335 29.65 -18.50 -32.76
C ILE A 335 28.98 -17.26 -33.38
N LYS A 336 28.11 -17.49 -34.35
CA LYS A 336 27.52 -16.38 -35.12
C LYS A 336 26.47 -15.60 -34.34
N ASP A 337 25.69 -16.27 -33.49
CA ASP A 337 24.55 -15.67 -32.82
C ASP A 337 24.17 -16.45 -31.54
N ALA A 338 23.21 -15.92 -30.78
CA ALA A 338 22.57 -16.57 -29.65
C ALA A 338 21.16 -17.06 -30.03
N GLY A 339 20.84 -18.32 -29.72
CA GLY A 339 19.56 -18.88 -30.15
C GLY A 339 19.46 -20.39 -29.97
N PRO A 340 18.25 -20.97 -30.13
CA PRO A 340 18.06 -22.42 -30.17
C PRO A 340 18.96 -23.13 -31.18
N ASP A 341 19.27 -22.46 -32.31
CA ASP A 341 20.12 -22.98 -33.39
C ASP A 341 21.62 -22.97 -33.06
N TYR A 342 22.00 -22.39 -31.91
CA TYR A 342 23.38 -22.29 -31.46
C TYR A 342 23.51 -22.94 -30.07
N PRO A 343 23.66 -24.28 -29.98
CA PRO A 343 23.68 -25.01 -28.70
C PRO A 343 24.71 -24.49 -27.70
N LEU A 344 25.88 -24.03 -28.18
CA LEU A 344 26.93 -23.44 -27.33
C LEU A 344 26.55 -22.10 -26.68
N SER A 345 25.40 -21.50 -27.06
CA SER A 345 24.82 -20.32 -26.38
C SER A 345 23.99 -20.66 -25.14
N ARG A 346 23.88 -21.95 -24.76
CA ARG A 346 23.22 -22.41 -23.51
C ARG A 346 24.19 -22.48 -22.33
N GLU A 347 23.66 -22.86 -21.17
CA GLU A 347 24.44 -23.11 -19.95
C GLU A 347 25.39 -24.31 -20.12
N LYS A 348 26.66 -24.14 -19.71
CA LYS A 348 27.73 -25.12 -19.92
C LYS A 348 28.46 -25.57 -18.65
N LEU A 349 28.30 -24.88 -17.52
CA LEU A 349 28.90 -25.19 -16.19
C LEU A 349 30.36 -25.70 -16.24
N SER A 350 31.16 -25.09 -17.10
CA SER A 350 32.55 -25.45 -17.45
C SER A 350 33.27 -24.20 -17.97
N PRO A 351 34.62 -24.21 -18.11
CA PRO A 351 35.37 -23.09 -18.69
C PRO A 351 35.27 -23.04 -20.22
N VAL A 352 34.04 -23.14 -20.74
CA VAL A 352 33.69 -22.92 -22.15
C VAL A 352 32.76 -21.71 -22.21
N LEU A 353 33.10 -20.71 -23.02
CA LEU A 353 32.37 -19.46 -23.16
C LEU A 353 32.04 -19.22 -24.63
N ALA A 354 30.81 -18.84 -24.96
CA ALA A 354 30.51 -18.39 -26.32
C ALA A 354 31.09 -16.97 -26.54
N LEU A 355 31.66 -16.71 -27.70
CA LEU A 355 32.09 -15.38 -28.13
C LEU A 355 31.25 -14.97 -29.34
N ILE A 356 30.44 -13.93 -29.18
CA ILE A 356 29.42 -13.51 -30.14
C ILE A 356 29.67 -12.04 -30.50
N LYS A 357 29.74 -11.73 -31.79
CA LYS A 357 29.85 -10.34 -32.26
C LYS A 357 28.45 -9.71 -32.31
N SER A 358 28.30 -8.49 -31.80
CA SER A 358 27.09 -7.69 -32.02
C SER A 358 27.31 -6.55 -33.02
N ASP A 359 26.26 -6.23 -33.78
CA ASP A 359 26.26 -5.19 -34.81
C ASP A 359 25.88 -3.79 -34.27
N GLY A 360 25.97 -3.62 -32.96
CA GLY A 360 25.61 -2.41 -32.22
C GLY A 360 24.95 -2.75 -30.87
N ILE A 361 24.55 -1.71 -30.15
CA ILE A 361 23.89 -1.83 -28.84
C ILE A 361 22.60 -2.67 -28.92
N GLU A 362 21.67 -2.33 -29.80
CA GLU A 362 20.37 -3.01 -29.85
C GLU A 362 20.49 -4.51 -30.17
N ASP A 363 21.36 -4.87 -31.11
CA ASP A 363 21.63 -6.27 -31.44
C ASP A 363 22.33 -7.01 -30.27
N GLY A 364 23.21 -6.32 -29.53
CA GLY A 364 23.80 -6.86 -28.30
C GLY A 364 22.74 -7.15 -27.22
N LEU A 365 21.77 -6.25 -27.06
CA LEU A 365 20.63 -6.43 -26.16
C LEU A 365 19.71 -7.56 -26.62
N ASP A 366 19.40 -7.66 -27.92
CA ASP A 366 18.59 -8.73 -28.51
C ASP A 366 19.20 -10.10 -28.23
N LYS A 367 20.52 -10.24 -28.43
CA LYS A 367 21.28 -11.47 -28.17
C LYS A 367 21.30 -11.85 -26.70
N ALA A 368 21.48 -10.87 -25.81
CA ALA A 368 21.44 -11.11 -24.37
C ALA A 368 20.05 -11.59 -23.92
N GLU A 369 18.98 -10.96 -24.42
CA GLU A 369 17.61 -11.36 -24.16
C GLU A 369 17.31 -12.77 -24.70
N ALA A 370 17.78 -13.10 -25.90
CA ALA A 370 17.64 -14.43 -26.47
C ALA A 370 18.27 -15.51 -25.58
N MET A 371 19.46 -15.26 -25.02
CA MET A 371 20.12 -16.19 -24.10
C MET A 371 19.33 -16.41 -22.80
N LEU A 372 18.77 -15.35 -22.21
CA LEU A 372 17.93 -15.50 -21.03
C LEU A 372 16.72 -16.40 -21.31
N ASN A 373 16.08 -16.24 -22.47
CA ASN A 373 14.99 -17.11 -22.90
C ASN A 373 15.40 -18.56 -23.16
N LEU A 374 16.71 -18.86 -23.24
CA LEU A 374 17.27 -20.20 -23.37
C LEU A 374 17.69 -20.83 -22.03
N GLY A 375 16.91 -20.58 -20.97
CA GLY A 375 17.11 -21.18 -19.66
C GLY A 375 17.95 -20.33 -18.70
N GLY A 376 17.98 -19.01 -18.88
CA GLY A 376 18.57 -18.05 -17.93
C GLY A 376 17.57 -17.12 -17.27
N LEU A 377 16.27 -17.23 -17.60
CA LEU A 377 15.20 -16.36 -17.11
C LEU A 377 15.24 -16.23 -15.58
N GLY A 378 15.31 -14.98 -15.12
CA GLY A 378 15.32 -14.61 -13.71
C GLY A 378 16.66 -14.72 -13.01
N HIS A 379 17.69 -15.33 -13.59
CA HIS A 379 18.92 -15.61 -12.86
C HIS A 379 19.87 -14.40 -12.78
N THR A 380 20.70 -14.19 -13.81
CA THR A 380 21.71 -13.12 -13.87
C THR A 380 21.91 -12.65 -15.31
N ALA A 381 22.17 -11.35 -15.51
CA ALA A 381 22.63 -10.77 -16.77
C ALA A 381 23.68 -9.69 -16.49
N VAL A 382 24.71 -9.57 -17.34
CA VAL A 382 25.85 -8.68 -17.12
C VAL A 382 26.02 -7.70 -18.27
N ILE A 383 26.38 -6.48 -17.95
CA ILE A 383 26.80 -5.46 -18.92
C ILE A 383 28.13 -4.82 -18.49
N HIS A 384 29.03 -4.60 -19.44
CA HIS A 384 30.22 -3.79 -19.28
C HIS A 384 30.09 -2.52 -20.13
N THR A 385 29.95 -1.38 -19.47
CA THR A 385 29.79 -0.04 -20.07
C THR A 385 30.01 1.03 -18.99
N GLU A 386 30.48 2.21 -19.36
CA GLU A 386 30.55 3.37 -18.46
C GLU A 386 29.32 4.30 -18.63
N ASP A 387 28.43 4.01 -19.58
CA ASP A 387 27.16 4.71 -19.81
C ASP A 387 26.06 4.24 -18.83
N GLU A 388 25.74 5.07 -17.83
CA GLU A 388 24.69 4.81 -16.83
C GLU A 388 23.28 4.67 -17.43
N ASP A 389 22.94 5.43 -18.48
CA ASP A 389 21.63 5.33 -19.14
C ASP A 389 21.49 3.99 -19.87
N LEU A 390 22.58 3.49 -20.45
CA LEU A 390 22.62 2.16 -21.05
C LEU A 390 22.52 1.06 -19.99
N GLN A 391 23.15 1.22 -18.82
CA GLN A 391 23.00 0.28 -17.70
C GLN A 391 21.53 0.14 -17.27
N ILE A 392 20.83 1.27 -17.08
CA ILE A 392 19.41 1.27 -16.72
C ILE A 392 18.57 0.66 -17.85
N ARG A 393 18.84 0.99 -19.10
CA ARG A 393 18.13 0.42 -20.26
C ARG A 393 18.31 -1.09 -20.35
N PHE A 394 19.51 -1.59 -20.11
CA PHE A 394 19.81 -3.02 -20.02
C PHE A 394 18.99 -3.67 -18.90
N GLY A 395 18.97 -3.07 -17.70
CA GLY A 395 18.22 -3.58 -16.56
C GLY A 395 16.69 -3.57 -16.74
N LEU A 396 16.14 -2.55 -17.43
CA LEU A 396 14.71 -2.50 -17.78
C LEU A 396 14.32 -3.58 -18.80
N ARG A 397 15.26 -4.00 -19.65
CA ARG A 397 15.01 -4.94 -20.74
C ARG A 397 15.25 -6.41 -20.33
N MET A 398 16.33 -6.68 -19.61
CA MET A 398 16.73 -8.05 -19.27
C MET A 398 15.83 -8.65 -18.18
N LYS A 399 15.18 -9.78 -18.47
CA LYS A 399 14.42 -10.56 -17.49
C LYS A 399 15.33 -11.41 -16.60
N ALA A 400 16.18 -10.75 -15.82
CA ALA A 400 17.04 -11.36 -14.81
C ALA A 400 16.88 -10.60 -13.49
N CYS A 401 16.96 -11.31 -12.35
CA CYS A 401 16.80 -10.66 -11.05
C CYS A 401 18.11 -10.05 -10.52
N ARG A 402 19.25 -10.40 -11.13
CA ARG A 402 20.57 -9.81 -10.84
C ARG A 402 21.10 -9.19 -12.13
N ILE A 403 21.09 -7.87 -12.18
CA ILE A 403 21.72 -7.10 -13.26
C ILE A 403 23.06 -6.63 -12.74
N LEU A 404 24.13 -7.12 -13.34
CA LEU A 404 25.49 -6.85 -12.92
C LEU A 404 26.15 -5.89 -13.90
N VAL A 405 26.86 -4.90 -13.37
CA VAL A 405 27.54 -3.88 -14.16
C VAL A 405 29.02 -3.94 -13.82
N ASN A 406 29.88 -4.09 -14.84
CA ASN A 406 31.34 -3.96 -14.69
C ASN A 406 31.95 -4.84 -13.58
N THR A 407 31.48 -6.10 -13.46
CA THR A 407 31.90 -7.05 -12.42
C THR A 407 31.95 -8.47 -12.96
N PRO A 408 32.81 -9.35 -12.43
CA PRO A 408 32.75 -10.78 -12.71
C PRO A 408 31.40 -11.36 -12.24
N SER A 409 30.76 -12.18 -13.08
CA SER A 409 29.37 -12.58 -12.84
C SER A 409 29.19 -13.65 -11.76
N ALA A 410 30.09 -14.62 -11.64
CA ALA A 410 30.01 -15.67 -10.64
C ALA A 410 30.06 -15.09 -9.21
N GLU A 411 31.06 -14.25 -8.94
CA GLU A 411 31.29 -13.59 -7.65
C GLU A 411 30.31 -12.44 -7.44
N GLY A 412 30.05 -11.65 -8.49
CA GLY A 412 29.06 -10.57 -8.44
C GLY A 412 27.66 -11.11 -8.15
N GLY A 413 27.27 -12.22 -8.77
CA GLY A 413 25.93 -12.80 -8.61
C GLY A 413 25.67 -13.41 -7.24
N ILE A 414 26.69 -14.00 -6.61
CA ILE A 414 26.56 -14.53 -5.24
C ILE A 414 26.51 -13.42 -4.19
N GLY A 415 27.09 -12.23 -4.46
CA GLY A 415 26.97 -11.01 -3.66
C GLY A 415 28.16 -10.72 -2.73
N ASN A 416 28.19 -9.51 -2.17
CA ASN A 416 29.15 -8.97 -1.20
C ASN A 416 30.63 -8.84 -1.62
N ILE A 417 31.15 -9.68 -2.52
CA ILE A 417 32.58 -9.65 -2.92
C ILE A 417 32.88 -8.43 -3.80
N TYR A 418 32.04 -8.17 -4.81
CA TYR A 418 32.21 -7.08 -5.77
C TYR A 418 31.08 -6.03 -5.73
N ASN A 419 30.09 -6.22 -4.86
CA ASN A 419 28.92 -5.36 -4.71
C ASN A 419 28.32 -5.54 -3.31
N GLU A 420 27.22 -4.84 -3.00
CA GLU A 420 26.54 -4.92 -1.71
C GLU A 420 25.27 -5.80 -1.73
N MET A 421 25.13 -6.71 -2.71
CA MET A 421 24.05 -7.68 -2.69
C MET A 421 24.24 -8.67 -1.53
N ILE A 422 23.12 -9.17 -1.01
CA ILE A 422 23.08 -10.19 0.04
C ILE A 422 23.94 -11.40 -0.40
N PRO A 423 24.95 -11.82 0.38
CA PRO A 423 25.76 -12.96 0.03
C PRO A 423 24.95 -14.26 0.17
N SER A 424 24.92 -15.08 -0.89
CA SER A 424 24.14 -16.32 -0.90
C SER A 424 24.68 -17.37 -1.86
N LEU A 425 24.32 -18.63 -1.59
CA LEU A 425 24.49 -19.77 -2.51
C LEU A 425 23.14 -20.39 -2.94
N THR A 426 22.05 -19.67 -2.68
CA THR A 426 20.70 -19.96 -3.18
C THR A 426 20.16 -18.70 -3.85
N LEU A 427 20.24 -18.69 -5.17
CA LEU A 427 19.96 -17.54 -6.01
C LEU A 427 18.54 -17.65 -6.58
N GLY A 428 17.56 -16.99 -5.94
CA GLY A 428 16.17 -16.99 -6.42
C GLY A 428 16.03 -16.33 -7.79
N CYS A 429 15.23 -16.92 -8.68
CA CYS A 429 15.02 -16.42 -10.05
C CYS A 429 13.66 -15.74 -10.27
N GLY A 430 12.94 -15.42 -9.20
CA GLY A 430 11.63 -14.77 -9.26
C GLY A 430 10.60 -15.52 -10.10
N SER A 431 9.52 -14.83 -10.48
CA SER A 431 8.44 -15.42 -11.28
C SER A 431 8.91 -15.86 -12.68
N TYR A 432 9.95 -15.25 -13.23
CA TYR A 432 10.55 -15.63 -14.52
C TYR A 432 11.13 -17.04 -14.50
N GLY A 433 11.80 -17.41 -13.41
CA GLY A 433 12.35 -18.76 -13.18
C GLY A 433 11.42 -19.70 -12.41
N HIS A 434 10.13 -19.35 -12.26
CA HIS A 434 9.16 -20.10 -11.46
C HIS A 434 9.57 -20.27 -9.99
N ASN A 435 10.09 -19.21 -9.36
CA ASN A 435 10.45 -19.16 -7.94
C ASN A 435 9.61 -18.11 -7.19
N SER A 436 9.48 -18.33 -5.89
CA SER A 436 8.78 -17.45 -4.93
C SER A 436 9.60 -16.23 -4.50
N VAL A 437 10.91 -16.26 -4.74
CA VAL A 437 11.87 -15.20 -4.36
C VAL A 437 12.74 -14.81 -5.55
N SER A 438 13.05 -13.52 -5.65
CA SER A 438 13.88 -12.94 -6.71
C SER A 438 15.23 -12.40 -6.21
N HIS A 439 15.50 -12.48 -4.92
CA HIS A 439 16.76 -12.02 -4.33
C HIS A 439 17.66 -13.21 -3.94
N ASN A 440 18.84 -12.88 -3.45
CA ASN A 440 19.76 -13.83 -2.84
C ASN A 440 19.20 -14.23 -1.47
N VAL A 441 18.83 -15.51 -1.32
CA VAL A 441 18.17 -16.00 -0.11
C VAL A 441 19.09 -15.87 1.11
N SER A 442 18.53 -15.46 2.25
CA SER A 442 19.25 -15.30 3.51
C SER A 442 18.36 -15.63 4.72
N ALA A 443 18.85 -15.35 5.93
CA ALA A 443 18.15 -15.58 7.19
C ALA A 443 16.75 -14.94 7.20
N VAL A 444 16.57 -13.76 6.63
CA VAL A 444 15.26 -13.06 6.62
C VAL A 444 14.14 -13.85 5.93
N ASP A 445 14.48 -14.79 5.04
CA ASP A 445 13.52 -15.63 4.32
C ASP A 445 13.05 -16.83 5.14
N LEU A 446 13.64 -17.06 6.32
CA LEU A 446 13.39 -18.20 7.20
C LEU A 446 12.69 -17.79 8.50
N ILE A 447 12.00 -16.66 8.51
CA ILE A 447 11.13 -16.24 9.62
C ILE A 447 9.71 -15.94 9.15
N ASN A 448 8.76 -16.20 10.03
CA ASN A 448 7.44 -15.57 10.01
C ASN A 448 7.50 -14.26 10.81
N VAL A 449 6.86 -13.21 10.30
CA VAL A 449 6.72 -11.93 11.01
C VAL A 449 5.29 -11.74 11.49
N LYS A 450 5.09 -11.87 12.81
CA LYS A 450 3.82 -11.54 13.47
C LYS A 450 3.72 -10.03 13.64
N THR A 451 2.61 -9.44 13.19
CA THR A 451 2.33 -8.01 13.36
C THR A 451 1.35 -7.79 14.51
N LEU A 452 1.80 -7.17 15.59
CA LEU A 452 0.94 -6.69 16.67
C LEU A 452 0.55 -5.25 16.37
N ALA A 453 -0.74 -5.02 16.12
CA ALA A 453 -1.30 -3.70 15.81
C ALA A 453 -2.20 -3.20 16.95
N LYS A 454 -1.90 -2.01 17.47
CA LYS A 454 -2.68 -1.36 18.54
C LYS A 454 -3.85 -0.56 17.95
N ARG A 455 -4.94 -0.41 18.73
CA ARG A 455 -6.03 0.52 18.39
C ARG A 455 -5.44 1.92 18.25
N ARG A 456 -5.78 2.61 17.16
CA ARG A 456 -5.39 4.01 16.92
C ARG A 456 -6.61 4.88 16.70
N ASN A 457 -6.56 6.08 17.25
CA ASN A 457 -7.47 7.14 16.84
C ASN A 457 -6.93 7.75 15.56
N ASN A 458 -7.79 7.94 14.58
CA ASN A 458 -7.40 8.69 13.39
C ASN A 458 -7.03 10.11 13.83
N MET A 459 -5.94 10.67 13.29
CA MET A 459 -5.65 12.10 13.43
C MET A 459 -6.91 12.89 13.04
N GLN A 460 -7.27 13.93 13.77
CA GLN A 460 -8.34 14.85 13.38
C GLN A 460 -7.73 16.23 13.14
N TRP A 461 -8.44 17.05 12.37
CA TRP A 461 -8.10 18.43 12.07
C TRP A 461 -9.32 19.30 12.30
N PHE A 462 -9.06 20.57 12.60
CA PHE A 462 -10.09 21.58 12.72
C PHE A 462 -9.84 22.62 11.63
N LYS A 463 -10.57 22.50 10.52
CA LYS A 463 -10.38 23.33 9.32
C LYS A 463 -11.57 24.27 9.14
N LEU A 464 -11.25 25.53 8.91
CA LEU A 464 -12.18 26.64 8.69
C LEU A 464 -11.61 27.58 7.62
N PRO A 465 -12.38 28.57 7.14
CA PRO A 465 -11.82 29.66 6.36
C PRO A 465 -10.65 30.33 7.08
N SER A 466 -9.66 30.76 6.31
CA SER A 466 -8.47 31.43 6.85
C SER A 466 -8.82 32.74 7.56
N LYS A 467 -9.92 33.38 7.17
CA LYS A 467 -10.41 34.65 7.70
C LYS A 467 -11.93 34.61 7.86
N ILE A 468 -12.39 34.97 9.05
CA ILE A 468 -13.82 35.14 9.35
C ILE A 468 -13.98 36.56 9.88
N TYR A 469 -14.55 37.45 9.06
CA TYR A 469 -14.92 38.80 9.45
C TYR A 469 -16.35 38.78 9.97
N PHE A 470 -16.60 39.41 11.11
CA PHE A 470 -17.92 39.53 11.72
C PHE A 470 -18.13 40.97 12.21
N GLU A 471 -19.32 41.29 12.72
CA GLU A 471 -19.81 42.63 13.07
C GLU A 471 -20.42 43.42 11.91
N LYS A 472 -21.25 44.40 12.28
CA LYS A 472 -21.92 45.30 11.36
C LYS A 472 -20.91 46.09 10.51
N ASN A 473 -21.12 46.12 9.20
CA ASN A 473 -20.25 46.72 8.18
C ASN A 473 -18.95 45.95 7.89
N SER A 474 -18.85 44.67 8.27
CA SER A 474 -17.72 43.81 7.92
C SER A 474 -17.55 43.65 6.39
N ILE A 475 -18.59 43.86 5.58
CA ILE A 475 -18.49 43.93 4.09
C ILE A 475 -17.53 45.01 3.59
N THR A 476 -17.13 45.97 4.43
CA THR A 476 -16.10 46.97 4.09
C THR A 476 -14.73 46.35 3.84
N TYR A 477 -14.48 45.11 4.29
CA TYR A 477 -13.28 44.34 3.96
C TYR A 477 -13.08 44.18 2.43
N LEU A 478 -14.16 44.14 1.65
CA LEU A 478 -14.11 44.07 0.18
C LEU A 478 -13.38 45.25 -0.47
N ARG A 479 -13.17 46.36 0.25
CA ARG A 479 -12.36 47.50 -0.22
C ARG A 479 -10.86 47.21 -0.21
N GLN A 480 -10.44 46.16 0.49
CA GLN A 480 -9.03 45.86 0.77
C GLN A 480 -8.56 44.56 0.13
N ILE A 481 -9.45 43.78 -0.49
CA ILE A 481 -9.08 42.55 -1.19
C ILE A 481 -8.25 42.88 -2.44
N LYS A 482 -7.33 41.99 -2.80
CA LYS A 482 -6.63 42.04 -4.08
C LYS A 482 -7.51 41.32 -5.10
N ALA A 483 -8.12 42.07 -6.00
CA ALA A 483 -9.05 41.57 -7.01
C ALA A 483 -8.95 42.41 -8.28
N GLU A 484 -8.88 41.75 -9.43
CA GLU A 484 -8.99 42.39 -10.75
C GLU A 484 -10.33 42.09 -11.42
N ARG A 485 -10.91 40.91 -11.15
CA ARG A 485 -12.11 40.37 -11.80
C ARG A 485 -12.96 39.60 -10.79
N VAL A 486 -13.99 40.27 -10.28
CA VAL A 486 -14.91 39.72 -9.28
C VAL A 486 -16.14 39.13 -9.96
N MET A 487 -16.39 37.85 -9.70
CA MET A 487 -17.65 37.19 -10.01
C MET A 487 -18.55 37.18 -8.77
N LEU A 488 -19.68 37.89 -8.82
CA LEU A 488 -20.69 37.87 -7.76
C LEU A 488 -21.78 36.84 -8.10
N VAL A 489 -21.90 35.80 -7.29
CA VAL A 489 -22.93 34.76 -7.43
C VAL A 489 -24.01 34.95 -6.37
N CYS A 490 -25.26 35.02 -6.80
CA CYS A 490 -26.41 35.19 -5.91
C CYS A 490 -27.71 34.65 -6.51
N ASP A 491 -28.80 34.70 -5.73
CA ASP A 491 -30.16 34.49 -6.23
C ASP A 491 -30.79 35.82 -6.72
N PRO A 492 -31.89 35.77 -7.50
CA PRO A 492 -32.52 36.97 -8.05
C PRO A 492 -33.00 37.96 -6.98
N GLY A 493 -33.35 37.48 -5.79
CA GLY A 493 -33.78 38.29 -4.66
C GLY A 493 -32.68 39.21 -4.16
N MET A 494 -31.41 38.77 -4.16
CA MET A 494 -30.29 39.61 -3.73
C MET A 494 -30.10 40.83 -4.62
N VAL A 495 -30.46 40.73 -5.91
CA VAL A 495 -30.48 41.87 -6.84
C VAL A 495 -31.74 42.70 -6.61
N GLN A 496 -32.92 42.07 -6.57
CA GLN A 496 -34.21 42.75 -6.41
C GLN A 496 -34.29 43.61 -5.14
N PHE A 497 -33.72 43.15 -4.03
CA PHE A 497 -33.71 43.85 -2.74
C PHE A 497 -32.51 44.78 -2.54
N GLY A 498 -31.61 44.91 -3.53
CA GLY A 498 -30.48 45.84 -3.49
C GLY A 498 -29.27 45.38 -2.65
N TYR A 499 -29.22 44.13 -2.21
CA TYR A 499 -28.08 43.59 -1.46
C TYR A 499 -26.84 43.43 -2.35
N ALA A 500 -27.01 42.99 -3.60
CA ALA A 500 -25.93 42.93 -4.58
C ALA A 500 -25.30 44.32 -4.80
N ASP A 501 -26.11 45.38 -4.81
CA ASP A 501 -25.63 46.76 -4.95
C ASP A 501 -24.80 47.23 -3.74
N LEU A 502 -25.11 46.75 -2.53
CA LEU A 502 -24.28 47.05 -1.36
C LEU A 502 -22.86 46.48 -1.53
N ILE A 503 -22.74 45.26 -2.04
CA ILE A 503 -21.46 44.62 -2.33
C ILE A 503 -20.74 45.37 -3.44
N ARG A 504 -21.41 45.66 -4.57
CA ARG A 504 -20.84 46.46 -5.67
C ARG A 504 -20.29 47.80 -5.18
N LYS A 505 -21.02 48.54 -4.35
CA LYS A 505 -20.58 49.82 -3.77
C LYS A 505 -19.35 49.71 -2.86
N GLN A 506 -19.09 48.55 -2.26
CA GLN A 506 -17.83 48.34 -1.52
C GLN A 506 -16.69 48.05 -2.48
N LEU A 507 -16.93 47.24 -3.52
CA LEU A 507 -15.94 46.90 -4.54
C LEU A 507 -15.53 48.10 -5.40
N GLU A 508 -16.46 49.00 -5.72
CA GLU A 508 -16.18 50.28 -6.41
C GLU A 508 -15.27 51.22 -5.59
N LYS A 509 -15.14 50.98 -4.29
CA LYS A 509 -14.22 51.71 -3.40
C LYS A 509 -12.88 50.98 -3.21
N ASN A 510 -12.69 49.83 -3.87
CA ASN A 510 -11.44 49.10 -3.86
C ASN A 510 -10.42 49.82 -4.78
N PRO A 511 -9.19 50.06 -4.32
CA PRO A 511 -8.18 50.78 -5.12
C PRO A 511 -7.75 50.04 -6.40
N ASN A 512 -8.01 48.73 -6.51
CA ASN A 512 -7.72 47.95 -7.71
C ASN A 512 -8.78 48.11 -8.81
N ASP A 513 -9.93 48.76 -8.53
CA ASP A 513 -11.05 48.97 -9.45
C ASP A 513 -11.44 47.69 -10.23
N PRO A 514 -11.83 46.60 -9.52
CA PRO A 514 -12.08 45.32 -10.17
C PRO A 514 -13.26 45.38 -11.13
N LYS A 515 -13.18 44.64 -12.24
CA LYS A 515 -14.34 44.36 -13.10
C LYS A 515 -15.30 43.45 -12.34
N ILE A 516 -16.60 43.77 -12.36
CA ILE A 516 -17.61 43.03 -11.61
C ILE A 516 -18.67 42.46 -12.57
N GLU A 517 -18.74 41.13 -12.64
CA GLU A 517 -19.81 40.39 -13.32
C GLU A 517 -20.74 39.77 -12.26
N VAL A 518 -22.04 39.67 -12.56
CA VAL A 518 -23.04 39.13 -11.63
C VAL A 518 -23.75 37.94 -12.28
N PHE A 519 -23.72 36.79 -11.61
CA PHE A 519 -24.55 35.63 -11.92
C PHE A 519 -25.64 35.52 -10.84
N SER A 520 -26.88 35.88 -11.20
CA SER A 520 -27.99 35.97 -10.25
C SER A 520 -29.07 34.89 -10.44
N ASP A 521 -28.81 33.86 -11.25
CA ASP A 521 -29.82 32.89 -11.67
C ASP A 521 -29.91 31.65 -10.76
N VAL A 522 -29.39 31.74 -9.51
CA VAL A 522 -29.40 30.60 -8.59
C VAL A 522 -30.79 30.37 -8.01
N GLU A 523 -31.37 29.21 -8.28
CA GLU A 523 -32.63 28.75 -7.71
C GLU A 523 -32.48 28.15 -6.30
N PRO A 524 -33.54 28.12 -5.49
CA PRO A 524 -33.56 27.30 -4.28
C PRO A 524 -33.31 25.81 -4.61
N ASN A 525 -32.42 25.14 -3.88
CA ASN A 525 -31.98 23.76 -4.13
C ASN A 525 -31.29 23.59 -5.50
N PRO A 526 -30.15 24.28 -5.72
CA PRO A 526 -29.54 24.43 -7.03
C PRO A 526 -29.22 23.09 -7.69
N SER A 527 -29.44 23.02 -9.00
CA SER A 527 -29.17 21.85 -9.82
C SER A 527 -27.81 21.90 -10.53
N THR A 528 -27.31 20.75 -10.97
CA THR A 528 -26.16 20.66 -11.87
C THR A 528 -26.31 21.53 -13.12
N ASN A 529 -27.54 21.69 -13.65
CA ASN A 529 -27.82 22.59 -14.78
C ASN A 529 -27.46 24.05 -14.47
N THR A 530 -27.81 24.55 -13.29
CA THR A 530 -27.48 25.92 -12.87
C THR A 530 -26.00 26.08 -12.61
N VAL A 531 -25.36 25.07 -12.01
CA VAL A 531 -23.90 25.05 -11.82
C VAL A 531 -23.17 25.15 -13.16
N TYR A 532 -23.55 24.37 -14.16
CA TYR A 532 -22.90 24.42 -15.48
C TYR A 532 -23.16 25.73 -16.23
N LYS A 533 -24.36 26.31 -16.13
CA LYS A 533 -24.62 27.65 -16.66
C LYS A 533 -23.74 28.72 -16.02
N GLY A 534 -23.60 28.69 -14.69
CA GLY A 534 -22.68 29.60 -13.98
C GLY A 534 -21.22 29.38 -14.38
N LEU A 535 -20.82 28.12 -14.56
CA LEU A 535 -19.47 27.74 -15.00
C LEU A 535 -19.12 28.30 -16.40
N GLU A 536 -20.07 28.35 -17.33
CA GLU A 536 -19.86 28.99 -18.64
C GLU A 536 -19.51 30.47 -18.48
N VAL A 537 -20.21 31.18 -17.58
CA VAL A 537 -19.93 32.58 -17.27
C VAL A 537 -18.56 32.72 -16.58
N PHE A 538 -18.22 31.84 -15.63
CA PHE A 538 -16.89 31.83 -14.99
C PHE A 538 -15.77 31.61 -16.03
N THR A 539 -15.97 30.68 -16.97
CA THR A 539 -14.97 30.35 -18.00
C THR A 539 -14.77 31.50 -18.97
N SER A 540 -15.84 32.21 -19.35
CA SER A 540 -15.75 33.42 -20.18
C SER A 540 -15.14 34.59 -19.42
N PHE A 541 -15.54 34.79 -18.16
CA PHE A 541 -15.14 35.92 -17.35
C PHE A 541 -13.81 35.72 -16.61
N GLN A 542 -13.25 34.52 -16.48
CA GLN A 542 -11.96 34.28 -15.81
C GLN A 542 -11.78 35.07 -14.49
N PRO A 543 -12.66 34.88 -13.48
CA PRO A 543 -12.54 35.61 -12.22
C PRO A 543 -11.28 35.20 -11.45
N ASP A 544 -10.67 36.16 -10.74
CA ASP A 544 -9.64 35.92 -9.71
C ASP A 544 -10.22 36.01 -8.29
N VAL A 545 -11.47 36.49 -8.16
CA VAL A 545 -12.26 36.44 -6.93
C VAL A 545 -13.69 36.05 -7.24
N VAL A 546 -14.23 35.10 -6.47
CA VAL A 546 -15.64 34.70 -6.49
C VAL A 546 -16.27 35.07 -5.15
N ILE A 547 -17.35 35.85 -5.19
CA ILE A 547 -18.13 36.23 -4.01
C ILE A 547 -19.49 35.54 -4.10
N ALA A 548 -19.78 34.66 -3.15
CA ALA A 548 -21.10 34.09 -2.98
C ALA A 548 -21.91 34.93 -1.97
N LEU A 549 -22.97 35.58 -2.44
CA LEU A 549 -23.89 36.39 -1.64
C LEU A 549 -25.27 35.73 -1.61
N GLY A 550 -25.72 35.28 -0.44
CA GLY A 550 -27.05 34.69 -0.33
C GLY A 550 -27.18 33.73 0.85
N GLY A 551 -28.23 32.91 0.83
CA GLY A 551 -28.36 31.74 1.71
C GLY A 551 -27.54 30.53 1.21
N GLY A 552 -27.74 29.37 1.83
CA GLY A 552 -27.02 28.13 1.47
C GLY A 552 -27.09 27.76 -0.01
N SER A 553 -28.25 27.89 -0.66
CA SER A 553 -28.40 27.62 -2.10
C SER A 553 -27.42 28.42 -2.97
N ALA A 554 -27.27 29.72 -2.72
CA ALA A 554 -26.36 30.58 -3.47
C ALA A 554 -24.89 30.19 -3.23
N MET A 555 -24.54 29.92 -1.97
CA MET A 555 -23.18 29.53 -1.60
C MET A 555 -22.79 28.15 -2.13
N ASP A 556 -23.70 27.18 -2.07
CA ASP A 556 -23.45 25.82 -2.54
C ASP A 556 -23.31 25.78 -4.07
N ALA A 557 -24.17 26.50 -4.79
CA ALA A 557 -24.04 26.66 -6.24
C ALA A 557 -22.70 27.31 -6.61
N ALA A 558 -22.32 28.40 -5.91
CA ALA A 558 -21.07 29.10 -6.14
C ALA A 558 -19.84 28.21 -5.86
N LYS A 559 -19.86 27.39 -4.79
CA LYS A 559 -18.79 26.43 -4.49
C LYS A 559 -18.62 25.40 -5.60
N ALA A 560 -19.73 24.88 -6.13
CA ALA A 560 -19.68 23.92 -7.23
C ALA A 560 -19.18 24.57 -8.53
N MET A 561 -19.63 25.79 -8.86
CA MET A 561 -19.12 26.55 -10.00
C MET A 561 -17.62 26.82 -9.87
N TRP A 562 -17.18 27.25 -8.69
CA TRP A 562 -15.77 27.49 -8.38
C TRP A 562 -14.94 26.22 -8.49
N MET A 563 -15.39 25.09 -7.92
CA MET A 563 -14.70 23.80 -8.02
C MET A 563 -14.44 23.37 -9.47
N PHE A 564 -15.47 23.42 -10.34
CA PHE A 564 -15.31 23.04 -11.74
C PHE A 564 -14.50 24.07 -12.55
N PHE A 565 -14.53 25.34 -12.16
CA PHE A 565 -13.69 26.39 -12.78
C PHE A 565 -12.21 26.21 -12.42
N GLU A 566 -11.91 25.90 -11.17
CA GLU A 566 -10.57 25.59 -10.69
C GLU A 566 -10.01 24.35 -11.39
N HIS A 567 -10.80 23.28 -11.45
CA HIS A 567 -10.37 21.98 -11.95
C HIS A 567 -11.39 21.40 -12.95
N PRO A 568 -11.25 21.71 -14.26
CA PRO A 568 -12.18 21.23 -15.29
C PRO A 568 -12.28 19.70 -15.43
N ASP A 569 -11.23 18.98 -15.01
CA ASP A 569 -11.19 17.52 -15.01
C ASP A 569 -11.92 16.88 -13.81
N VAL A 570 -12.38 17.71 -12.85
CA VAL A 570 -13.20 17.22 -11.74
C VAL A 570 -14.59 16.80 -12.25
N SER A 571 -15.06 15.66 -11.79
CA SER A 571 -16.34 15.04 -12.14
C SER A 571 -17.32 15.14 -10.98
N PHE A 572 -18.56 15.54 -11.28
CA PHE A 572 -19.66 15.49 -10.33
C PHE A 572 -19.89 14.07 -9.78
N PHE A 573 -19.78 13.05 -10.64
CA PHE A 573 -19.91 11.66 -10.23
C PHE A 573 -18.87 11.28 -9.17
N GLY A 574 -17.62 11.72 -9.33
CA GLY A 574 -16.57 11.48 -8.35
C GLY A 574 -16.78 12.26 -7.06
N ALA A 575 -17.16 13.54 -7.18
CA ALA A 575 -17.39 14.43 -6.05
C ALA A 575 -18.56 13.98 -5.16
N LYS A 576 -19.60 13.33 -5.73
CA LYS A 576 -20.80 12.87 -4.98
C LYS A 576 -20.63 11.55 -4.22
N GLN A 577 -19.51 10.83 -4.40
CA GLN A 577 -19.27 9.54 -3.76
C GLN A 577 -19.11 9.66 -2.23
N LYS A 578 -19.58 8.62 -1.52
CA LYS A 578 -19.60 8.52 -0.05
C LYS A 578 -18.26 8.05 0.52
N PHE A 579 -18.06 8.32 1.81
CA PHE A 579 -16.85 7.93 2.52
C PHE A 579 -17.09 7.76 4.03
N LEU A 580 -16.20 7.02 4.70
CA LEU A 580 -16.13 6.95 6.16
C LEU A 580 -15.12 7.95 6.76
N ASP A 581 -14.11 8.34 5.97
CA ASP A 581 -13.13 9.38 6.33
C ASP A 581 -12.89 10.25 5.10
N ILE A 582 -13.25 11.53 5.21
CA ILE A 582 -13.12 12.56 4.17
C ILE A 582 -11.68 12.71 3.64
N ARG A 583 -10.66 12.20 4.34
CA ARG A 583 -9.25 12.21 3.87
C ARG A 583 -8.85 10.97 3.09
N LYS A 584 -9.60 9.88 3.24
CA LYS A 584 -9.35 8.58 2.59
C LYS A 584 -10.29 8.33 1.42
N ARG A 585 -10.83 9.40 0.83
CA ARG A 585 -11.68 9.32 -0.36
C ARG A 585 -10.90 8.73 -1.52
N ALA A 586 -11.57 7.87 -2.28
CA ALA A 586 -11.06 7.38 -3.56
C ALA A 586 -10.97 8.50 -4.61
N TYR A 587 -11.85 9.50 -4.51
CA TYR A 587 -11.88 10.67 -5.37
C TYR A 587 -11.50 11.92 -4.57
N LYS A 588 -10.43 12.62 -4.97
CA LYS A 588 -9.93 13.81 -4.29
C LYS A 588 -10.13 15.03 -5.20
N ILE A 589 -10.64 16.12 -4.61
CA ILE A 589 -10.71 17.41 -5.29
C ILE A 589 -9.41 18.16 -4.98
N PRO A 590 -8.64 18.62 -5.97
CA PRO A 590 -7.44 19.41 -5.70
C PRO A 590 -7.81 20.78 -5.11
N TYR A 591 -6.88 21.38 -4.36
CA TYR A 591 -7.08 22.73 -3.82
C TYR A 591 -7.15 23.78 -4.94
N ALA A 592 -7.94 24.82 -4.72
CA ALA A 592 -8.05 25.94 -5.65
C ALA A 592 -6.75 26.76 -5.71
N GLU A 593 -6.43 27.28 -6.90
CA GLU A 593 -5.24 28.09 -7.16
C GLU A 593 -5.54 29.35 -7.99
N LYS A 594 -6.66 29.39 -8.74
CA LYS A 594 -6.97 30.47 -9.69
C LYS A 594 -7.70 31.65 -9.04
N ALA A 595 -8.70 31.37 -8.21
CA ALA A 595 -9.59 32.38 -7.65
C ALA A 595 -9.79 32.23 -6.14
N GLN A 596 -9.78 33.36 -5.43
CA GLN A 596 -10.16 33.42 -4.03
C GLN A 596 -11.68 33.31 -3.88
N PHE A 597 -12.17 32.47 -2.97
CA PHE A 597 -13.59 32.26 -2.71
C PHE A 597 -14.04 32.91 -1.41
N ILE A 598 -15.00 33.85 -1.51
CA ILE A 598 -15.53 34.63 -0.39
C ILE A 598 -17.01 34.35 -0.22
N CYS A 599 -17.44 33.98 0.98
CA CYS A 599 -18.86 33.78 1.30
C CYS A 599 -19.41 34.90 2.20
N ILE A 600 -20.60 35.40 1.85
CA ILE A 600 -21.33 36.43 2.58
C ILE A 600 -22.78 35.95 2.79
N PRO A 601 -23.11 35.37 3.97
CA PRO A 601 -24.44 34.84 4.22
C PRO A 601 -25.46 35.97 4.39
N THR A 602 -26.65 35.81 3.79
CA THR A 602 -27.80 36.72 3.96
C THR A 602 -28.98 36.07 4.70
N THR A 603 -28.77 34.85 5.21
CA THR A 603 -29.66 34.15 6.13
C THR A 603 -28.88 33.54 7.27
N SER A 604 -29.53 33.34 8.42
CA SER A 604 -28.91 32.76 9.63
C SER A 604 -29.36 31.32 9.84
N GLY A 605 -28.90 30.40 8.99
CA GLY A 605 -29.31 28.99 9.04
C GLY A 605 -28.19 28.00 8.71
N THR A 606 -27.59 28.14 7.53
CA THR A 606 -26.83 27.04 6.91
C THR A 606 -25.37 26.92 7.39
N GLY A 607 -24.74 28.00 7.83
CA GLY A 607 -23.30 28.03 8.10
C GLY A 607 -22.42 27.71 6.88
N SER A 608 -22.95 27.72 5.65
CA SER A 608 -22.21 27.33 4.44
C SER A 608 -21.00 28.24 4.18
N GLU A 609 -20.98 29.45 4.74
CA GLU A 609 -19.84 30.38 4.65
C GLU A 609 -18.55 29.86 5.30
N VAL A 610 -18.62 28.86 6.18
CA VAL A 610 -17.46 28.29 6.89
C VAL A 610 -17.26 26.79 6.65
N THR A 611 -18.07 26.15 5.82
CA THR A 611 -18.06 24.68 5.70
C THR A 611 -17.44 24.18 4.39
N PRO A 612 -16.85 22.97 4.40
CA PRO A 612 -16.36 22.28 3.20
C PRO A 612 -17.48 21.56 2.41
N PHE A 613 -18.74 21.97 2.56
CA PHE A 613 -19.90 21.27 2.00
C PHE A 613 -20.63 22.11 0.97
N ALA A 614 -21.19 21.45 -0.04
CA ALA A 614 -22.13 22.04 -0.99
C ALA A 614 -23.21 21.01 -1.34
N VAL A 615 -24.49 21.36 -1.27
CA VAL A 615 -25.60 20.47 -1.62
C VAL A 615 -26.11 20.80 -3.02
N ILE A 616 -25.89 19.89 -3.96
CA ILE A 616 -26.30 20.05 -5.36
C ILE A 616 -27.30 18.96 -5.74
N THR A 617 -28.37 19.35 -6.42
CA THR A 617 -29.36 18.43 -6.99
C THR A 617 -28.85 17.91 -8.34
N ASP A 618 -28.79 16.60 -8.52
CA ASP A 618 -28.52 16.00 -9.81
C ASP A 618 -29.72 16.23 -10.75
N SER A 619 -29.48 16.85 -11.91
CA SER A 619 -30.54 17.16 -12.86
C SER A 619 -31.13 15.92 -13.54
N GLU A 620 -30.42 14.79 -13.54
CA GLU A 620 -30.87 13.56 -14.22
C GLU A 620 -31.80 12.72 -13.34
N ASP A 621 -31.44 12.50 -12.07
CA ASP A 621 -32.18 11.63 -11.15
C ASP A 621 -32.93 12.40 -10.03
N HIS A 622 -32.82 13.73 -10.01
CA HIS A 622 -33.42 14.64 -9.04
C HIS A 622 -33.04 14.38 -7.57
N THR A 623 -31.94 13.65 -7.34
CA THR A 623 -31.42 13.38 -5.99
C THR A 623 -30.49 14.49 -5.54
N LYS A 624 -30.67 14.94 -4.29
CA LYS A 624 -29.77 15.88 -3.63
C LYS A 624 -28.53 15.16 -3.11
N TYR A 625 -27.36 15.62 -3.53
CA TYR A 625 -26.07 15.09 -3.10
C TYR A 625 -25.28 16.14 -2.32
N PRO A 626 -24.88 15.84 -1.06
CA PRO A 626 -23.86 16.63 -0.39
C PRO A 626 -22.49 16.31 -1.01
N LEU A 627 -21.87 17.31 -1.62
CA LEU A 627 -20.46 17.32 -1.99
C LEU A 627 -19.66 17.73 -0.75
N ALA A 628 -18.63 16.95 -0.42
CA ALA A 628 -17.88 17.14 0.81
C ALA A 628 -16.39 16.91 0.57
N ASP A 629 -15.61 17.99 0.57
CA ASP A 629 -14.16 17.97 0.49
C ASP A 629 -13.59 19.25 1.08
N TYR A 630 -12.47 19.16 1.78
CA TYR A 630 -11.83 20.34 2.37
C TYR A 630 -11.24 21.30 1.34
N ALA A 631 -11.15 20.90 0.07
CA ALA A 631 -10.91 21.81 -1.04
C ALA A 631 -12.07 22.80 -1.28
N LEU A 632 -13.29 22.48 -0.80
CA LEU A 632 -14.47 23.33 -0.92
C LEU A 632 -14.62 24.34 0.24
N THR A 633 -13.69 24.37 1.20
CA THR A 633 -13.70 25.35 2.28
C THR A 633 -13.44 26.75 1.71
N PRO A 634 -14.32 27.75 1.94
CA PRO A 634 -14.08 29.13 1.51
C PRO A 634 -12.77 29.70 2.08
N ASP A 635 -12.15 30.64 1.37
CA ASP A 635 -10.97 31.35 1.88
C ASP A 635 -11.34 32.37 2.95
N VAL A 636 -12.48 33.04 2.75
CA VAL A 636 -12.97 34.13 3.59
C VAL A 636 -14.48 33.99 3.82
N ALA A 637 -14.91 34.17 5.07
CA ALA A 637 -16.30 34.39 5.44
C ALA A 637 -16.51 35.83 5.94
N ILE A 638 -17.60 36.49 5.54
CA ILE A 638 -17.98 37.83 6.01
C ILE A 638 -19.40 37.80 6.57
N VAL A 639 -19.52 37.76 7.89
CA VAL A 639 -20.76 37.59 8.67
C VAL A 639 -21.25 38.97 9.10
N ASP A 640 -21.97 39.66 8.20
CA ASP A 640 -22.47 41.02 8.45
C ASP A 640 -23.96 41.02 8.81
N PRO A 641 -24.33 41.34 10.07
CA PRO A 641 -25.71 41.26 10.54
C PRO A 641 -26.65 42.22 9.81
N GLN A 642 -26.16 43.24 9.10
CA GLN A 642 -27.03 44.13 8.33
C GLN A 642 -27.81 43.42 7.22
N LEU A 643 -27.30 42.29 6.73
CA LEU A 643 -27.87 41.55 5.60
C LEU A 643 -29.02 40.61 6.00
N VAL A 644 -29.28 40.43 7.31
CA VAL A 644 -30.34 39.55 7.83
C VAL A 644 -31.52 40.29 8.45
N MET A 645 -31.49 41.63 8.45
CA MET A 645 -32.47 42.47 9.15
C MET A 645 -33.87 42.42 8.52
N SER A 646 -33.97 42.21 7.21
CA SER A 646 -35.25 42.17 6.50
C SER A 646 -35.82 40.76 6.33
N VAL A 647 -35.18 39.73 6.90
CA VAL A 647 -35.57 38.33 6.67
C VAL A 647 -36.93 38.05 7.33
N PRO A 648 -37.93 37.51 6.60
CA PRO A 648 -39.27 37.26 7.14
C PRO A 648 -39.27 36.36 8.39
N ALA A 649 -40.26 36.56 9.27
CA ALA A 649 -40.39 35.81 10.52
C ALA A 649 -40.42 34.28 10.32
N SER A 650 -41.15 33.78 9.32
CA SER A 650 -41.22 32.34 9.00
C SER A 650 -39.87 31.75 8.58
N VAL A 651 -39.14 32.45 7.71
CA VAL A 651 -37.80 32.03 7.28
C VAL A 651 -36.82 32.07 8.46
N THR A 652 -36.97 33.08 9.34
CA THR A 652 -36.15 33.22 10.55
C THR A 652 -36.37 32.06 11.52
N ALA A 653 -37.62 31.63 11.69
CA ALA A 653 -37.97 30.49 12.52
C ALA A 653 -37.37 29.19 11.94
N ASP A 654 -37.61 28.92 10.66
CA ASP A 654 -37.13 27.70 10.00
C ASP A 654 -35.59 27.64 10.03
N THR A 655 -34.89 28.72 9.65
CA THR A 655 -33.41 28.76 9.65
C THR A 655 -32.81 28.74 11.05
N GLY A 656 -33.44 29.38 12.04
CA GLY A 656 -32.94 29.33 13.42
C GLY A 656 -33.03 27.95 14.07
N MET A 657 -34.09 27.19 13.78
CA MET A 657 -34.20 25.79 14.22
C MET A 657 -33.19 24.88 13.50
N ASP A 658 -32.83 25.23 12.26
CA ASP A 658 -31.75 24.57 11.52
C ASP A 658 -30.40 24.74 12.24
N VAL A 659 -30.09 25.96 12.69
CA VAL A 659 -28.88 26.25 13.51
C VAL A 659 -28.86 25.38 14.78
N LEU A 660 -30.00 25.25 15.47
CA LEU A 660 -30.09 24.40 16.66
C LEU A 660 -29.78 22.93 16.34
N THR A 661 -30.30 22.45 15.22
CA THR A 661 -30.07 21.09 14.74
C THR A 661 -28.60 20.86 14.42
N HIS A 662 -27.98 21.77 13.65
CA HIS A 662 -26.55 21.73 13.36
C HIS A 662 -25.70 21.66 14.64
N ALA A 663 -26.02 22.51 15.62
CA ALA A 663 -25.25 22.59 16.85
C ALA A 663 -25.42 21.34 17.74
N ILE A 664 -26.65 20.82 17.86
CA ILE A 664 -26.91 19.60 18.65
C ILE A 664 -26.27 18.38 17.98
N GLU A 665 -26.46 18.17 16.67
CA GLU A 665 -25.91 17.01 15.98
C GLU A 665 -24.38 17.00 15.95
N SER A 666 -23.75 18.14 15.74
CA SER A 666 -22.29 18.26 15.80
C SER A 666 -21.70 18.02 17.20
N TYR A 667 -22.48 18.25 18.27
CA TYR A 667 -22.06 17.96 19.65
C TYR A 667 -22.03 16.45 19.93
N VAL A 668 -23.09 15.75 19.52
CA VAL A 668 -23.28 14.31 19.79
C VAL A 668 -22.67 13.39 18.72
N SER A 669 -22.21 13.94 17.60
CA SER A 669 -21.57 13.18 16.53
C SER A 669 -20.43 12.29 17.03
N VAL A 670 -20.25 11.12 16.41
CA VAL A 670 -19.09 10.25 16.67
C VAL A 670 -17.76 10.93 16.34
N MET A 671 -17.79 11.95 15.50
CA MET A 671 -16.62 12.74 15.10
C MET A 671 -16.37 13.95 16.01
N ALA A 672 -17.24 14.20 17.00
CA ALA A 672 -17.13 15.34 17.89
C ALA A 672 -15.76 15.40 18.62
N SER A 673 -15.32 16.63 18.88
CA SER A 673 -14.08 16.94 19.57
C SER A 673 -14.31 18.07 20.56
N ASP A 674 -13.35 18.28 21.47
CA ASP A 674 -13.43 19.38 22.43
C ASP A 674 -13.56 20.75 21.72
N TYR A 675 -12.94 20.90 20.54
CA TYR A 675 -13.06 22.08 19.69
C TYR A 675 -14.48 22.28 19.15
N THR A 676 -15.11 21.22 18.64
CA THR A 676 -16.46 21.33 18.05
C THR A 676 -17.52 21.46 19.15
N ARG A 677 -17.38 20.73 20.27
CA ARG A 677 -18.32 20.76 21.39
C ARG A 677 -18.46 22.15 22.03
N GLY A 678 -17.34 22.87 22.19
CA GLY A 678 -17.38 24.24 22.71
C GLY A 678 -18.19 25.19 21.81
N LEU A 679 -17.99 25.09 20.49
CA LEU A 679 -18.73 25.89 19.51
C LEU A 679 -20.22 25.50 19.46
N SER A 680 -20.52 24.20 19.50
CA SER A 680 -21.88 23.68 19.53
C SER A 680 -22.65 24.20 20.76
N LEU A 681 -22.10 24.11 21.97
CA LEU A 681 -22.76 24.59 23.18
C LEU A 681 -23.04 26.09 23.13
N GLN A 682 -22.07 26.89 22.66
CA GLN A 682 -22.26 28.33 22.53
C GLN A 682 -23.35 28.68 21.49
N ALA A 683 -23.38 27.97 20.36
CA ALA A 683 -24.43 28.15 19.36
C ALA A 683 -25.81 27.77 19.93
N ILE A 684 -25.93 26.61 20.60
CA ILE A 684 -27.18 26.15 21.24
C ILE A 684 -27.71 27.22 22.20
N LYS A 685 -26.86 27.74 23.09
CA LYS A 685 -27.26 28.78 24.04
C LYS A 685 -27.76 30.05 23.35
N LEU A 686 -27.04 30.54 22.34
CA LEU A 686 -27.46 31.74 21.60
C LEU A 686 -28.81 31.53 20.90
N VAL A 687 -29.08 30.32 20.39
CA VAL A 687 -30.38 30.00 19.78
C VAL A 687 -31.49 30.08 20.82
N PHE A 688 -31.33 29.44 21.99
CA PHE A 688 -32.33 29.51 23.06
C PHE A 688 -32.53 30.93 23.61
N ASP A 689 -31.45 31.71 23.72
CA ASP A 689 -31.51 33.09 24.27
C ASP A 689 -32.17 34.09 23.30
N TYR A 690 -32.02 33.92 21.98
CA TYR A 690 -32.33 34.99 21.00
C TYR A 690 -33.29 34.62 19.86
N LEU A 691 -33.52 33.33 19.54
CA LEU A 691 -34.31 32.97 18.36
C LEU A 691 -35.74 33.49 18.44
N GLU A 692 -36.41 33.29 19.58
CA GLU A 692 -37.81 33.72 19.75
C GLU A 692 -37.97 35.22 19.55
N THR A 693 -37.10 36.03 20.15
CA THR A 693 -37.10 37.49 20.01
C THR A 693 -36.81 37.91 18.56
N SER A 694 -35.84 37.26 17.92
CA SER A 694 -35.49 37.50 16.50
C SER A 694 -36.68 37.28 15.57
N VAL A 695 -37.48 36.22 15.82
CA VAL A 695 -38.67 35.88 15.03
C VAL A 695 -39.84 36.84 15.32
N LYS A 696 -40.19 37.04 16.59
CA LYS A 696 -41.41 37.78 16.98
C LYS A 696 -41.30 39.28 16.78
N THR A 697 -40.11 39.84 17.01
CA THR A 697 -39.91 41.30 17.05
C THR A 697 -38.96 41.82 15.98
N GLY A 698 -38.12 40.95 15.38
CA GLY A 698 -37.08 41.40 14.47
C GLY A 698 -35.98 42.21 15.16
N ASP A 699 -35.78 42.03 16.48
CA ASP A 699 -34.81 42.78 17.27
C ASP A 699 -33.39 42.70 16.66
N PRO A 700 -32.71 43.85 16.43
CA PRO A 700 -31.40 43.86 15.78
C PRO A 700 -30.31 43.07 16.51
N LEU A 701 -30.30 43.08 17.85
CA LEU A 701 -29.32 42.32 18.64
C LEU A 701 -29.59 40.83 18.50
N ALA A 702 -30.86 40.41 18.62
CA ALA A 702 -31.25 39.02 18.44
C ALA A 702 -30.89 38.49 17.03
N ARG A 703 -31.10 39.31 15.99
CA ARG A 703 -30.72 39.00 14.61
C ARG A 703 -29.22 38.79 14.44
N GLU A 704 -28.40 39.67 15.03
CA GLU A 704 -26.95 39.54 15.05
C GLU A 704 -26.50 38.27 15.78
N LYS A 705 -27.05 38.00 16.98
CA LYS A 705 -26.67 36.82 17.76
C LYS A 705 -27.06 35.52 17.06
N MET A 706 -28.21 35.47 16.40
CA MET A 706 -28.59 34.33 15.57
C MET A 706 -27.68 34.14 14.35
N HIS A 707 -27.21 35.24 13.75
CA HIS A 707 -26.27 35.18 12.63
C HIS A 707 -24.92 34.58 13.06
N ASN A 708 -24.40 35.05 14.20
CA ASN A 708 -23.19 34.48 14.81
C ASN A 708 -23.37 33.03 15.24
N ALA A 709 -24.55 32.67 15.79
CA ALA A 709 -24.87 31.29 16.17
C ALA A 709 -24.84 30.34 14.95
N SER A 710 -25.35 30.79 13.81
CA SER A 710 -25.30 30.03 12.55
C SER A 710 -23.86 29.74 12.11
N THR A 711 -22.99 30.76 12.12
CA THR A 711 -21.57 30.57 11.78
C THR A 711 -20.86 29.65 12.77
N MET A 712 -21.10 29.80 14.09
CA MET A 712 -20.50 28.92 15.10
C MET A 712 -20.94 27.46 14.94
N ALA A 713 -22.23 27.22 14.68
CA ALA A 713 -22.72 25.88 14.37
C ALA A 713 -22.06 25.35 13.08
N GLY A 714 -21.94 26.19 12.05
CA GLY A 714 -21.19 25.94 10.82
C GLY A 714 -19.76 25.46 11.07
N MET A 715 -19.01 26.18 11.89
CA MET A 715 -17.64 25.84 12.27
C MET A 715 -17.56 24.47 12.98
N ALA A 716 -18.56 24.15 13.80
CA ALA A 716 -18.63 22.87 14.50
C ALA A 716 -18.92 21.71 13.54
N PHE A 717 -19.99 21.78 12.74
CA PHE A 717 -20.37 20.68 11.85
C PHE A 717 -19.48 20.54 10.62
N ALA A 718 -18.76 21.60 10.20
CA ALA A 718 -17.67 21.50 9.23
C ALA A 718 -16.61 20.46 9.61
N ASN A 719 -16.47 20.18 10.92
CA ASN A 719 -15.44 19.30 11.47
C ASN A 719 -16.01 18.06 12.20
N ALA A 720 -17.25 18.12 12.67
CA ALA A 720 -17.94 17.00 13.31
C ALA A 720 -19.03 16.34 12.44
N PHE A 721 -19.33 16.89 11.25
CA PHE A 721 -20.45 16.46 10.41
C PHE A 721 -21.80 16.56 11.15
N LEU A 722 -22.86 16.10 10.49
CA LEU A 722 -24.25 16.12 10.95
C LEU A 722 -24.77 14.70 11.14
N GLY A 723 -25.97 14.56 11.69
CA GLY A 723 -26.56 13.27 12.05
C GLY A 723 -27.81 12.92 11.24
N ILE A 724 -28.61 11.99 11.78
CA ILE A 724 -29.77 11.45 11.08
C ILE A 724 -30.94 12.43 10.95
N THR A 725 -30.97 13.53 11.72
CA THR A 725 -31.97 14.59 11.52
C THR A 725 -31.81 15.15 10.11
N HIS A 726 -30.58 15.51 9.73
CA HIS A 726 -30.26 15.96 8.38
C HIS A 726 -30.43 14.87 7.33
N SER A 727 -29.98 13.64 7.61
CA SER A 727 -30.17 12.52 6.67
C SER A 727 -31.63 12.33 6.27
N ILE A 728 -32.54 12.35 7.26
CA ILE A 728 -33.98 12.22 7.01
C ILE A 728 -34.50 13.50 6.34
N ALA A 729 -34.14 14.68 6.84
CA ALA A 729 -34.63 15.95 6.32
C ALA A 729 -34.25 16.21 4.85
N HIS A 730 -33.06 15.81 4.40
CA HIS A 730 -32.63 15.91 3.00
C HIS A 730 -33.58 15.20 2.04
N LYS A 731 -34.13 14.05 2.46
CA LYS A 731 -35.01 13.22 1.62
C LYS A 731 -36.47 13.62 1.77
N VAL A 732 -36.91 13.74 3.02
CA VAL A 732 -38.31 14.03 3.37
C VAL A 732 -38.73 15.45 2.95
N GLY A 733 -37.92 16.47 3.26
CA GLY A 733 -38.25 17.86 2.93
C GLY A 733 -38.39 18.08 1.43
N GLY A 734 -37.54 17.43 0.62
CA GLY A 734 -37.63 17.45 -0.84
C GLY A 734 -38.86 16.72 -1.40
N ALA A 735 -39.17 15.54 -0.86
CA ALA A 735 -40.31 14.73 -1.32
C ALA A 735 -41.66 15.39 -1.00
N TRP A 736 -41.80 16.00 0.18
CA TRP A 736 -43.08 16.56 0.64
C TRP A 736 -43.16 18.08 0.52
N ASN A 737 -42.14 18.70 -0.09
CA ASN A 737 -42.07 20.15 -0.30
C ASN A 737 -42.23 20.96 1.00
N ILE A 738 -41.59 20.48 2.08
CA ILE A 738 -41.55 21.14 3.39
C ILE A 738 -40.20 21.88 3.51
N PRO A 739 -40.16 23.15 3.98
CA PRO A 739 -38.90 23.88 4.17
C PRO A 739 -37.90 23.10 5.03
N HIS A 740 -36.63 23.08 4.63
CA HIS A 740 -35.59 22.23 5.25
C HIS A 740 -35.47 22.41 6.77
N GLY A 741 -35.29 23.66 7.23
CA GLY A 741 -35.18 23.96 8.65
C GLY A 741 -36.44 23.61 9.45
N ARG A 742 -37.62 23.62 8.82
CA ARG A 742 -38.86 23.13 9.42
C ARG A 742 -38.89 21.63 9.57
N THR A 743 -38.43 20.90 8.55
CA THR A 743 -38.28 19.45 8.62
C THR A 743 -37.32 19.05 9.74
N ASN A 744 -36.18 19.75 9.86
CA ASN A 744 -35.23 19.57 10.95
C ASN A 744 -35.86 19.86 12.32
N ALA A 745 -36.60 20.97 12.46
CA ALA A 745 -37.31 21.31 13.69
C ALA A 745 -38.25 20.19 14.16
N ILE A 746 -39.07 19.64 13.25
CA ILE A 746 -40.03 18.58 13.55
C ILE A 746 -39.30 17.28 13.98
N LEU A 747 -38.20 16.92 13.31
CA LEU A 747 -37.48 15.67 13.57
C LEU A 747 -36.65 15.69 14.87
N LEU A 748 -36.01 16.82 15.17
CA LEU A 748 -34.95 16.89 16.18
C LEU A 748 -35.37 16.39 17.58
N PRO A 749 -36.54 16.75 18.15
CA PRO A 749 -36.98 16.19 19.43
C PRO A 749 -37.10 14.66 19.44
N HIS A 750 -37.44 14.05 18.31
CA HIS A 750 -37.58 12.60 18.19
C HIS A 750 -36.23 11.93 17.98
N VAL A 751 -35.34 12.56 17.21
CA VAL A 751 -33.95 12.08 17.03
C VAL A 751 -33.17 12.15 18.35
N ILE A 752 -33.34 13.19 19.16
CA ILE A 752 -32.75 13.27 20.52
C ILE A 752 -33.15 12.05 21.35
N ARG A 753 -34.46 11.77 21.44
CA ARG A 753 -34.99 10.63 22.20
C ARG A 753 -34.55 9.28 21.64
N TYR A 754 -34.38 9.18 20.34
CA TYR A 754 -33.92 7.96 19.68
C TYR A 754 -32.42 7.71 19.93
N ASN A 755 -31.59 8.73 19.73
CA ASN A 755 -30.14 8.63 19.88
C ASN A 755 -29.72 8.46 21.35
N ALA A 756 -30.50 8.96 22.30
CA ALA A 756 -30.26 8.79 23.73
C ALA A 756 -30.63 7.39 24.28
N LYS A 757 -31.03 6.44 23.41
CA LYS A 757 -31.28 5.05 23.80
C LYS A 757 -30.14 4.16 23.35
N ASP A 758 -29.83 3.15 24.17
CA ASP A 758 -28.81 2.14 23.88
C ASP A 758 -28.96 1.58 22.45
N PRO A 759 -27.89 1.61 21.63
CA PRO A 759 -28.00 1.29 20.23
C PRO A 759 -28.11 -0.21 19.98
N GLN A 760 -29.03 -0.62 19.08
CA GLN A 760 -29.02 -1.98 18.53
C GLN A 760 -27.77 -2.25 17.67
N LYS A 761 -27.24 -1.20 17.03
CA LYS A 761 -26.00 -1.23 16.25
C LYS A 761 -25.14 -0.02 16.61
N HIS A 762 -23.92 -0.28 17.08
CA HIS A 762 -22.98 0.77 17.46
C HIS A 762 -22.36 1.41 16.22
N ALA A 763 -22.14 2.73 16.29
CA ALA A 763 -21.47 3.48 15.25
C ALA A 763 -19.96 3.15 15.19
N MET A 764 -19.41 3.14 13.98
CA MET A 764 -18.03 2.74 13.73
C MET A 764 -17.10 3.94 13.55
N PHE A 765 -16.56 4.46 14.64
CA PHE A 765 -15.52 5.49 14.59
C PHE A 765 -14.44 5.26 15.66
N PRO A 766 -13.15 5.17 15.32
CA PRO A 766 -12.12 4.74 16.28
C PRO A 766 -12.04 5.56 17.57
N LYS A 767 -12.36 6.86 17.52
CA LYS A 767 -12.38 7.75 18.70
C LYS A 767 -13.65 7.61 19.55
N TYR A 768 -14.76 7.14 18.97
CA TYR A 768 -16.01 6.88 19.68
C TYR A 768 -15.92 5.46 20.27
N ASP A 769 -15.36 5.37 21.46
CA ASP A 769 -14.93 4.12 22.09
C ASP A 769 -16.02 3.40 22.87
N PHE A 770 -17.04 4.12 23.34
CA PHE A 770 -18.27 3.59 23.92
C PHE A 770 -19.46 4.48 23.58
N PHE A 771 -20.67 3.94 23.74
CA PHE A 771 -21.90 4.72 23.57
C PHE A 771 -22.03 5.74 24.71
N ARG A 772 -22.25 7.01 24.37
CA ARG A 772 -22.37 8.12 25.35
C ARG A 772 -23.38 9.20 24.94
N ALA A 773 -24.19 8.94 23.92
CA ALA A 773 -25.07 9.94 23.34
C ALA A 773 -26.12 10.46 24.34
N ASP A 774 -26.65 9.56 25.16
CA ASP A 774 -27.54 9.86 26.29
C ASP A 774 -26.94 10.90 27.24
N THR A 775 -25.71 10.68 27.69
CA THR A 775 -24.99 11.62 28.57
C THR A 775 -24.61 12.91 27.84
N ASP A 776 -24.25 12.84 26.57
CA ASP A 776 -23.94 14.02 25.76
C ASP A 776 -25.18 14.93 25.62
N TYR A 777 -26.38 14.37 25.37
CA TYR A 777 -27.62 15.15 25.36
C TYR A 777 -27.98 15.70 26.75
N ALA A 778 -27.79 14.91 27.81
CA ALA A 778 -28.00 15.39 29.18
C ALA A 778 -27.06 16.54 29.56
N ASP A 779 -25.83 16.55 29.05
CA ASP A 779 -24.88 17.64 29.29
C ASP A 779 -25.29 18.94 28.59
N ILE A 780 -25.89 18.86 27.39
CA ILE A 780 -26.52 20.03 26.76
C ILE A 780 -27.64 20.57 27.64
N ALA A 781 -28.49 19.70 28.19
CA ALA A 781 -29.59 20.10 29.07
C ALA A 781 -29.09 20.82 30.34
N LYS A 782 -28.05 20.27 30.99
CA LYS A 782 -27.39 20.89 32.16
C LYS A 782 -26.78 22.25 31.80
N PHE A 783 -26.13 22.35 30.65
CA PHE A 783 -25.51 23.60 30.19
C PHE A 783 -26.53 24.73 29.99
N LEU A 784 -27.74 24.38 29.54
CA LEU A 784 -28.87 25.30 29.41
C LEU A 784 -29.61 25.58 30.73
N GLY A 785 -29.31 24.84 31.80
CA GLY A 785 -30.03 24.94 33.08
C GLY A 785 -31.45 24.37 33.03
N LEU A 786 -31.71 23.38 32.17
CA LEU A 786 -32.99 22.68 32.09
C LEU A 786 -33.19 21.77 33.31
N PRO A 787 -34.45 21.57 33.77
CA PRO A 787 -34.74 20.72 34.93
C PRO A 787 -34.47 19.23 34.65
N GLY A 788 -34.16 18.46 35.70
CA GLY A 788 -33.98 17.01 35.64
C GLY A 788 -32.85 16.55 36.57
N GLU A 789 -33.04 15.41 37.21
CA GLU A 789 -32.05 14.83 38.15
C GLU A 789 -31.34 13.60 37.54
N THR A 790 -31.98 12.90 36.59
CA THR A 790 -31.40 11.76 35.87
C THR A 790 -31.05 12.10 34.42
N THR A 791 -30.19 11.28 33.79
CA THR A 791 -29.85 11.40 32.36
C THR A 791 -31.11 11.37 31.50
N GLU A 792 -32.03 10.45 31.76
CA GLU A 792 -33.28 10.30 31.01
C GLU A 792 -34.19 11.53 31.17
N GLU A 793 -34.32 12.08 32.38
CA GLU A 793 -35.11 13.29 32.64
C GLU A 793 -34.51 14.52 31.94
N LEU A 794 -33.18 14.63 31.92
CA LEU A 794 -32.47 15.72 31.26
C LEU A 794 -32.57 15.62 29.72
N VAL A 795 -32.45 14.41 29.16
CA VAL A 795 -32.68 14.14 27.73
C VAL A 795 -34.10 14.54 27.33
N GLU A 796 -35.10 14.12 28.11
CA GLU A 796 -36.49 14.46 27.83
C GLU A 796 -36.74 15.96 27.96
N SER A 797 -36.16 16.61 28.97
CA SER A 797 -36.27 18.06 29.15
C SER A 797 -35.64 18.84 27.98
N LEU A 798 -34.52 18.36 27.43
CA LEU A 798 -33.94 18.93 26.21
C LEU A 798 -34.86 18.72 25.00
N ALA A 799 -35.33 17.49 24.77
CA ALA A 799 -36.23 17.19 23.65
C ALA A 799 -37.51 18.05 23.72
N LYS A 800 -38.06 18.24 24.93
CA LYS A 800 -39.21 19.11 25.17
C LYS A 800 -38.87 20.59 24.93
N ALA A 801 -37.73 21.08 25.43
CA ALA A 801 -37.33 22.47 25.22
C ALA A 801 -37.15 22.81 23.72
N VAL A 802 -36.59 21.88 22.93
CA VAL A 802 -36.50 22.00 21.47
C VAL A 802 -37.90 22.07 20.85
N TYR A 803 -38.82 21.19 21.27
CA TYR A 803 -40.20 21.18 20.78
C TYR A 803 -40.94 22.49 21.10
N ASP A 804 -40.87 22.93 22.37
CA ASP A 804 -41.49 24.15 22.85
C ASP A 804 -40.96 25.40 22.14
N LEU A 805 -39.64 25.46 21.87
CA LEU A 805 -39.03 26.54 21.10
C LEU A 805 -39.60 26.59 19.67
N GLY A 806 -39.73 25.44 19.01
CA GLY A 806 -40.36 25.33 17.69
C GLY A 806 -41.78 25.90 17.67
N ILE A 807 -42.59 25.56 18.67
CA ILE A 807 -43.94 26.13 18.83
C ILE A 807 -43.86 27.65 19.10
N ALA A 808 -42.96 28.11 19.97
CA ALA A 808 -42.82 29.51 20.35
C ALA A 808 -42.46 30.41 19.14
N VAL A 809 -41.72 29.87 18.16
CA VAL A 809 -41.37 30.55 16.90
C VAL A 809 -42.41 30.37 15.79
N GLY A 810 -43.54 29.70 16.09
CA GLY A 810 -44.68 29.57 15.18
C GLY A 810 -44.62 28.39 14.21
N ILE A 811 -43.80 27.38 14.46
CA ILE A 811 -43.76 26.15 13.67
C ILE A 811 -44.81 25.16 14.20
N GLU A 812 -45.62 24.58 13.32
CA GLU A 812 -46.48 23.45 13.68
C GLU A 812 -45.69 22.14 13.62
N MET A 813 -45.38 21.58 14.78
CA MET A 813 -44.34 20.56 14.98
C MET A 813 -44.77 19.10 14.63
N ASN A 814 -45.47 18.90 13.50
CA ASN A 814 -45.83 17.56 12.99
C ASN A 814 -46.10 17.58 11.47
N TRP A 815 -46.02 16.44 10.81
CA TRP A 815 -46.23 16.36 9.34
C TRP A 815 -47.66 16.66 8.90
N LYS A 816 -48.66 16.23 9.68
CA LYS A 816 -50.07 16.40 9.34
C LYS A 816 -50.45 17.88 9.22
N SER A 817 -49.92 18.73 10.10
CA SER A 817 -50.09 20.17 10.08
C SER A 817 -49.41 20.85 8.88
N GLN A 818 -48.36 20.23 8.32
CA GLN A 818 -47.71 20.70 7.08
C GLN A 818 -48.46 20.30 5.81
N GLY A 819 -49.64 19.68 5.91
CA GLY A 819 -50.46 19.26 4.77
C GLY A 819 -50.18 17.84 4.27
N LEU A 820 -49.31 17.07 4.94
CA LEU A 820 -49.04 15.68 4.56
C LEU A 820 -50.20 14.77 4.98
N THR A 821 -50.72 13.96 4.04
CA THR A 821 -51.70 12.92 4.36
C THR A 821 -51.01 11.62 4.77
N LYS A 822 -51.64 10.84 5.67
CA LYS A 822 -51.12 9.52 6.09
C LYS A 822 -50.92 8.56 4.91
N LYS A 823 -51.75 8.69 3.87
CA LYS A 823 -51.64 7.89 2.63
C LYS A 823 -50.36 8.24 1.85
N GLN A 824 -50.04 9.52 1.70
CA GLN A 824 -48.80 9.97 1.04
C GLN A 824 -47.58 9.45 1.82
N MET A 825 -47.57 9.65 3.15
CA MET A 825 -46.48 9.16 4.00
C MET A 825 -46.27 7.65 3.84
N ASN A 826 -47.33 6.84 4.01
CA ASN A 826 -47.23 5.39 3.93
C ASN A 826 -46.79 4.89 2.54
N ALA A 827 -47.01 5.65 1.47
CA ALA A 827 -46.61 5.28 0.11
C ALA A 827 -45.11 5.51 -0.15
N GLU A 828 -44.46 6.41 0.58
CA GLU A 828 -43.09 6.85 0.30
C GLU A 828 -42.09 6.51 1.41
N ILE A 829 -42.56 6.26 2.64
CA ILE A 829 -41.72 6.17 3.83
C ILE A 829 -40.63 5.09 3.77
N ASP A 830 -40.91 3.93 3.17
CA ASP A 830 -39.92 2.85 3.04
C ASP A 830 -38.75 3.32 2.17
N HIS A 831 -39.06 3.87 1.00
CA HIS A 831 -38.07 4.43 0.07
C HIS A 831 -37.30 5.62 0.65
N LEU A 832 -37.98 6.51 1.37
CA LEU A 832 -37.35 7.66 2.02
C LEU A 832 -36.40 7.23 3.15
N SER A 833 -36.73 6.17 3.88
CA SER A 833 -35.88 5.63 4.95
C SER A 833 -34.60 4.98 4.39
N GLU A 834 -34.72 4.26 3.27
CA GLU A 834 -33.57 3.72 2.53
C GLU A 834 -32.66 4.86 2.03
N LYS A 835 -33.24 5.85 1.33
CA LYS A 835 -32.47 7.01 0.87
C LYS A 835 -31.84 7.81 2.01
N ALA A 836 -32.49 7.92 3.17
CA ALA A 836 -31.92 8.58 4.33
C ALA A 836 -30.70 7.82 4.87
N TYR A 837 -30.76 6.49 4.88
CA TYR A 837 -29.61 5.66 5.25
C TYR A 837 -28.42 5.85 4.28
N GLU A 838 -28.68 6.03 2.98
CA GLU A 838 -27.66 6.33 1.96
C GLU A 838 -27.01 7.72 2.09
N ASP A 839 -27.55 8.60 2.94
CA ASP A 839 -27.01 9.95 3.10
C ASP A 839 -25.67 9.96 3.85
N GLN A 840 -24.79 10.90 3.49
CA GLN A 840 -23.45 10.99 4.08
C GLN A 840 -23.51 11.32 5.58
N CYS A 841 -24.53 12.05 6.03
CA CYS A 841 -24.69 12.45 7.43
C CYS A 841 -24.96 11.25 8.35
N THR A 842 -25.54 10.16 7.83
CA THR A 842 -25.87 8.97 8.63
C THR A 842 -24.63 8.36 9.29
N THR A 843 -23.49 8.39 8.59
CA THR A 843 -22.23 7.80 9.05
C THR A 843 -21.62 8.48 10.28
N ALA A 844 -22.03 9.72 10.60
CA ALA A 844 -21.52 10.49 11.72
C ALA A 844 -22.45 10.46 12.96
N ASN A 845 -23.64 9.85 12.84
CA ASN A 845 -24.60 9.78 13.94
C ASN A 845 -24.07 8.93 15.11
N PRO A 846 -24.28 9.31 16.39
CA PRO A 846 -23.80 8.56 17.57
C PRO A 846 -24.32 7.12 17.67
N LYS A 847 -25.43 6.84 16.99
CA LYS A 847 -26.05 5.53 16.86
C LYS A 847 -26.10 5.18 15.38
N GLU A 848 -25.63 3.98 15.00
CA GLU A 848 -25.78 3.52 13.63
C GLU A 848 -27.22 3.04 13.45
N PRO A 849 -28.05 3.73 12.64
CA PRO A 849 -29.47 3.43 12.59
C PRO A 849 -29.76 2.21 11.71
N LEU A 850 -30.82 1.47 12.05
CA LEU A 850 -31.46 0.57 11.09
C LEU A 850 -32.46 1.36 10.23
N ILE A 851 -32.68 0.94 8.97
CA ILE A 851 -33.68 1.56 8.08
C ILE A 851 -35.08 1.53 8.73
N SER A 852 -35.42 0.46 9.45
CA SER A 852 -36.68 0.35 10.19
C SER A 852 -36.80 1.35 11.34
N GLU A 853 -35.69 1.73 11.97
CA GLU A 853 -35.67 2.75 13.02
C GLU A 853 -35.81 4.16 12.44
N LEU A 854 -35.16 4.45 11.30
CA LEU A 854 -35.37 5.70 10.56
C LEU A 854 -36.84 5.86 10.15
N LYS A 855 -37.45 4.78 9.64
CA LYS A 855 -38.89 4.72 9.36
C LYS A 855 -39.72 5.05 10.59
N GLY A 856 -39.43 4.41 11.73
CA GLY A 856 -40.15 4.65 12.98
C GLY A 856 -40.09 6.10 13.46
N ILE A 857 -38.95 6.78 13.29
CA ILE A 857 -38.82 8.21 13.59
C ILE A 857 -39.75 9.04 12.70
N ILE A 858 -39.74 8.78 11.38
CA ILE A 858 -40.59 9.48 10.41
C ILE A 858 -42.07 9.28 10.75
N GLU A 859 -42.50 8.05 11.09
CA GLU A 859 -43.89 7.73 11.46
C GLU A 859 -44.32 8.46 12.74
N THR A 860 -43.45 8.52 13.75
CA THR A 860 -43.72 9.15 15.05
C THR A 860 -44.07 10.64 14.89
N CYS A 861 -43.42 11.32 13.94
CA CYS A 861 -43.59 12.74 13.69
C CYS A 861 -44.92 13.12 12.98
N TYR A 862 -45.74 12.14 12.56
CA TYR A 862 -46.92 12.41 11.73
C TYR A 862 -47.97 13.29 12.41
N ASP A 863 -48.39 12.93 13.63
CA ASP A 863 -49.44 13.64 14.38
C ASP A 863 -49.07 13.85 15.86
N TYR A 864 -47.77 13.92 16.16
CA TYR A 864 -47.24 14.18 17.50
C TYR A 864 -47.77 15.51 18.08
N LYS A 865 -48.02 15.54 19.39
CA LYS A 865 -48.66 16.67 20.10
C LYS A 865 -48.00 17.06 21.43
N GLY A 866 -46.67 17.01 21.48
CA GLY A 866 -45.89 17.51 22.62
C GLY A 866 -45.75 16.51 23.73
#